data_AF-A0A5C7LQN2-F1
#
_entry.id   AF-A0A5C7LQN2-F1
#
_cell.length_a   1.000
_cell.length_b   1.000
_cell.length_c   1.000
_cell.angle_alpha   90.00
_cell.angle_beta   90.00
_cell.angle_gamma   90.00
#
_symmetry.space_group_name_H-M   'P 1'
#
loop_
_entity.id
_entity.type
_entity.pdbx_description
1 polymer ?
#
loop_
_entity_poly.entity_id
_entity_poly.type
_entity_poly.pdbx_seq_one_letter_code
_entity_poly.pdbx_strand_id
1 'polypeptide(L)'
;MVMAKSLAEEVAMLSEAEREAVLADLDLEDLEWDSKFWLRPEQIEPVEDYRVWLVLAGRGFGKGLRVDTLIPTPEGFTKISDLNSGDKVFDESGNICTIVQAHDPYMPEKLYKVKFSDGSEIIADAPHQWVTWTAADRKAYLRSPYEDASVVPENWPNWKLKRLHGKQLPREDVEKALTLHASGESLRSIEKKIGRSRQSLAPHIKAGRYIERTAKAYPDSPGPQIRTTEEILETLTVGSRGDLNHCIPSCPGITTEERDLPLDPYLFGVWLGDGYSALGAICGNLEDIIETEAYLLGAGFTISHRKQIKDSNCYKVTVSGLSTTLRMMGALNSKSVPEEYLWSSEKQRLDLLAGLLDTDGHIGDNNHIEFCNTNENIADAVYHLAASLGQKPVKTEGRSTLNGVDYGPKYRITWRPTRELFRLERKKKFTKNGGLGSQGFRSLHRMIVSIEEVEPTTVRCLTVDSPNSMYLCGTSFIPTHNTRAGSEWIREKARDTSQGRLRMGIVAKTAADVRDTVVEGLSGILAVHPPSEKPTYEPSKRLLTWPNGNECLLFSSESPDQLRGPSLHYVWGDEFAAWSTIPDSSGLTAFDNAMFATREGKNPQLMLTTTPKKVSSVKKLLADSEDPSKRIIITRGKTSDNSSNLDKSYIDDMYGKYAGTKLMEQELEGILLDDIDGVLWLQENLDDNRVFGLPTGSIPPLRIVGVDPSVSDSKGDEAGIVVCGSTTERELYRRHAWVLEDSTVQGPPEVWANAAVNAARRWRAPIVIEKNQGGALLRGAIHNIDPNIPVFEVWAKQGKFLRAEPISLVYQQNRVHHVGMFPELEAQMTTWTQEDRRSPDRIDALVHALTALLITPPRGFTGGVLTAKSMAKRSLPPSKPTGSRRGVTFGTGIKLR
;
A
#
# COMPACT_ATOMS: atom_id res chain seq x y z
N MET A 1 -8.81 -16.08 24.44
CA MET A 1 -7.68 -16.53 25.27
C MET A 1 -6.59 -15.48 25.10
N VAL A 2 -6.06 -14.88 26.18
CA VAL A 2 -5.07 -13.79 26.09
C VAL A 2 -3.82 -14.30 25.35
N MET A 3 -3.26 -13.54 24.40
CA MET A 3 -1.99 -13.89 23.73
C MET A 3 -0.91 -14.15 24.78
N ALA A 4 -0.05 -15.15 24.54
CA ALA A 4 0.98 -15.51 25.51
C ALA A 4 2.21 -14.59 25.34
N LYS A 5 2.81 -14.16 26.45
CA LYS A 5 3.97 -13.24 26.47
C LYS A 5 5.26 -13.99 26.17
N SER A 6 6.26 -13.32 25.61
CA SER A 6 7.62 -13.86 25.50
C SER A 6 8.30 -13.92 26.88
N LEU A 7 9.35 -14.75 27.01
CA LEU A 7 10.17 -14.81 28.23
C LEU A 7 10.81 -13.45 28.54
N ALA A 8 11.21 -12.68 27.54
CA ALA A 8 11.68 -11.30 27.71
C ALA A 8 10.60 -10.38 28.29
N GLU A 9 9.35 -10.49 27.80
CA GLU A 9 8.21 -9.73 28.33
C GLU A 9 7.90 -10.12 29.79
N GLU A 10 8.00 -11.41 30.15
CA GLU A 10 7.83 -11.88 31.54
C GLU A 10 8.95 -11.39 32.48
N VAL A 11 10.22 -11.45 32.06
CA VAL A 11 11.37 -10.98 32.83
C VAL A 11 11.36 -9.45 32.98
N ALA A 12 10.88 -8.73 31.97
CA ALA A 12 10.69 -7.28 32.01
C ALA A 12 9.57 -6.83 32.96
N MET A 13 8.68 -7.74 33.39
CA MET A 13 7.63 -7.46 34.38
C MET A 13 8.04 -7.79 35.82
N LEU A 14 9.19 -8.45 36.01
CA LEU A 14 9.76 -8.69 37.34
C LEU A 14 10.27 -7.39 37.98
N SER A 15 10.29 -7.34 39.31
CA SER A 15 10.94 -6.25 40.04
C SER A 15 12.44 -6.20 39.75
N GLU A 16 13.08 -5.05 39.96
CA GLU A 16 14.50 -4.83 39.66
C GLU A 16 15.41 -5.90 40.32
N ALA A 17 15.14 -6.26 41.58
CA ALA A 17 15.89 -7.28 42.30
C ALA A 17 15.65 -8.71 41.77
N GLU A 18 14.43 -9.02 41.31
CA GLU A 18 14.11 -10.33 40.73
C GLU A 18 14.66 -10.46 39.30
N ARG A 19 14.66 -9.37 38.53
CA ARG A 19 15.24 -9.31 37.19
C ARG A 19 16.76 -9.44 37.23
N GLU A 20 17.43 -8.74 38.13
CA GLU A 20 18.87 -8.90 38.35
C GLU A 20 19.21 -10.34 38.75
N ALA A 21 18.40 -10.97 39.60
CA ALA A 21 18.60 -12.37 39.99
C ALA A 21 18.42 -13.35 38.81
N VAL A 22 17.43 -13.11 37.93
CA VAL A 22 17.19 -13.96 36.75
C VAL A 22 18.27 -13.78 35.68
N LEU A 23 18.75 -12.55 35.47
CA LEU A 23 19.76 -12.23 34.47
C LEU A 23 21.19 -12.54 34.93
N ALA A 24 21.45 -12.64 36.25
CA ALA A 24 22.79 -12.86 36.80
C ALA A 24 23.44 -14.18 36.36
N ASP A 25 22.62 -15.20 36.09
CA ASP A 25 23.07 -16.54 35.67
C ASP A 25 23.05 -16.73 34.14
N LEU A 26 22.68 -15.71 33.36
CA LEU A 26 22.59 -15.75 31.90
C LEU A 26 23.75 -14.99 31.25
N ASP A 27 24.25 -15.52 30.13
CA ASP A 27 25.22 -14.80 29.30
C ASP A 27 24.49 -13.78 28.43
N LEU A 28 24.64 -12.49 28.76
CA LEU A 28 23.93 -11.39 28.12
C LEU A 28 24.32 -11.21 26.63
N GLU A 29 25.54 -11.57 26.25
CA GLU A 29 25.97 -11.51 24.83
C GLU A 29 25.30 -12.61 24.01
N ASP A 30 25.08 -13.80 24.58
CA ASP A 30 24.33 -14.88 23.91
C ASP A 30 22.82 -14.66 23.95
N LEU A 31 22.31 -14.01 25.01
CA LEU A 31 20.88 -13.71 25.19
C LEU A 31 20.34 -12.78 24.09
N GLU A 32 21.13 -11.81 23.62
CA GLU A 32 20.80 -10.93 22.47
C GLU A 32 20.37 -11.73 21.23
N TRP A 33 20.87 -12.96 21.10
CA TRP A 33 20.62 -13.80 19.94
C TRP A 33 19.73 -15.02 20.24
N ASP A 34 19.15 -15.15 21.44
CA ASP A 34 18.29 -16.27 21.83
C ASP A 34 16.81 -16.05 21.44
N SER A 35 16.39 -16.69 20.35
CA SER A 35 15.01 -16.60 19.85
C SER A 35 13.96 -17.06 20.87
N LYS A 36 14.27 -17.97 21.80
CA LYS A 36 13.31 -18.42 22.83
C LYS A 36 13.08 -17.39 23.91
N PHE A 37 14.06 -16.50 24.12
CA PHE A 37 13.92 -15.37 25.01
C PHE A 37 13.05 -14.27 24.37
N TRP A 38 13.26 -13.99 23.08
CA TRP A 38 12.67 -12.83 22.40
C TRP A 38 11.35 -13.10 21.65
N LEU A 39 11.13 -14.30 21.13
CA LEU A 39 9.93 -14.63 20.35
C LEU A 39 8.75 -14.96 21.26
N ARG A 40 7.53 -14.67 20.79
CA ARG A 40 6.31 -15.05 21.51
C ARG A 40 6.03 -16.55 21.37
N PRO A 41 5.27 -17.16 22.28
CA PRO A 41 5.00 -18.60 22.24
C PRO A 41 4.37 -19.09 20.93
N GLU A 42 3.60 -18.26 20.23
CA GLU A 42 3.03 -18.63 18.92
C GLU A 42 4.05 -18.53 17.76
N GLN A 43 5.20 -17.89 17.99
CA GLN A 43 6.32 -17.75 17.05
C GLN A 43 7.46 -18.73 17.36
N ILE A 44 7.42 -19.36 18.53
CA ILE A 44 8.35 -20.41 18.95
C ILE A 44 7.89 -21.73 18.34
N GLU A 45 8.87 -22.58 18.00
CA GLU A 45 8.61 -23.94 17.54
C GLU A 45 7.69 -24.69 18.54
N PRO A 46 6.63 -25.39 18.06
CA PRO A 46 5.78 -26.19 18.92
C PRO A 46 6.59 -27.24 19.70
N VAL A 47 6.26 -27.43 20.98
CA VAL A 47 6.93 -28.40 21.85
C VAL A 47 6.46 -29.83 21.54
N GLU A 48 5.28 -29.97 20.95
CA GLU A 48 4.71 -31.24 20.54
C GLU A 48 5.48 -31.87 19.37
N ASP A 49 5.43 -33.20 19.24
CA ASP A 49 6.06 -33.87 18.11
C ASP A 49 5.27 -33.63 16.81
N TYR A 50 5.89 -32.92 15.86
CA TYR A 50 5.29 -32.60 14.57
C TYR A 50 6.15 -33.02 13.38
N ARG A 51 5.47 -33.23 12.25
CA ARG A 51 6.04 -33.47 10.93
C ARG A 51 6.01 -32.21 10.08
N VAL A 52 4.90 -31.49 10.08
CA VAL A 52 4.72 -30.22 9.38
C VAL A 52 4.18 -29.20 10.36
N TRP A 53 4.86 -28.06 10.45
CA TRP A 53 4.38 -26.90 11.16
C TRP A 53 4.02 -25.81 10.16
N LEU A 54 2.72 -25.54 10.03
CA LEU A 54 2.20 -24.51 9.14
C LEU A 54 1.89 -23.26 9.97
N VAL A 55 2.66 -22.20 9.73
CA VAL A 55 2.40 -20.88 10.31
C VAL A 55 1.47 -20.11 9.37
N LEU A 56 0.18 -20.10 9.70
CA LEU A 56 -0.86 -19.30 9.06
C LEU A 56 -1.01 -17.98 9.82
N ALA A 57 -0.02 -17.13 9.64
CA ALA A 57 -0.08 -15.75 10.09
C ALA A 57 0.20 -14.86 8.89
N GLY A 58 -0.50 -13.74 8.78
CA GLY A 58 -0.10 -12.70 7.84
C GLY A 58 1.39 -12.39 8.03
N ARG A 59 2.08 -12.04 6.94
CA ARG A 59 3.44 -11.48 7.00
C ARG A 59 3.45 -10.22 7.87
N GLY A 60 3.59 -10.32 9.19
CA GLY A 60 3.48 -9.12 10.03
C GLY A 60 3.17 -9.30 11.52
N PHE A 61 3.57 -10.40 12.16
CA PHE A 61 3.49 -10.48 13.62
C PHE A 61 4.50 -9.47 14.23
N GLY A 62 4.00 -8.29 14.65
CA GLY A 62 4.74 -7.25 15.35
C GLY A 62 5.39 -6.14 14.50
N LYS A 63 4.64 -5.45 13.61
CA LYS A 63 5.17 -4.29 12.85
C LYS A 63 4.16 -3.17 12.63
N GLY A 64 3.24 -3.02 13.56
CA GLY A 64 2.10 -2.14 13.41
C GLY A 64 2.49 -0.67 13.52
N LEU A 65 1.97 0.15 12.58
CA LEU A 65 1.87 1.60 12.75
C LEU A 65 0.47 1.93 13.23
N ARG A 66 0.30 2.99 14.03
CA ARG A 66 -1.02 3.44 14.46
C ARG A 66 -1.98 3.59 13.27
N VAL A 67 -3.22 3.14 13.39
CA VAL A 67 -4.19 3.03 12.28
C VAL A 67 -4.48 4.35 11.54
N ASP A 68 -4.25 5.49 12.18
CA ASP A 68 -4.42 6.82 11.58
C ASP A 68 -3.15 7.36 10.90
N THR A 69 -2.06 6.58 10.88
CA THR A 69 -0.81 6.96 10.22
C THR A 69 -1.07 7.17 8.73
N LEU A 70 -0.71 8.35 8.23
CA LEU A 70 -0.85 8.69 6.82
C LEU A 70 0.22 7.98 6.00
N ILE A 71 -0.20 7.33 4.93
CA ILE A 71 0.66 6.66 3.95
C ILE A 71 0.53 7.41 2.62
N PRO A 72 1.64 7.85 2.01
CA PRO A 72 1.60 8.48 0.70
C PRO A 72 1.24 7.46 -0.40
N THR A 73 0.23 7.79 -1.20
CA THR A 73 -0.18 7.07 -2.42
C THR A 73 -0.04 7.99 -3.64
N PRO A 74 -0.04 7.49 -4.89
CA PRO A 74 0.01 8.32 -6.09
C PRO A 74 -1.11 9.36 -6.19
N GLU A 75 -2.24 9.11 -5.53
CA GLU A 75 -3.44 9.95 -5.51
C GLU A 75 -3.48 10.94 -4.34
N GLY A 76 -2.74 10.68 -3.26
CA GLY A 76 -2.88 11.47 -2.04
C GLY A 76 -2.34 10.76 -0.79
N PHE A 77 -2.43 11.41 0.36
CA PHE A 77 -2.24 10.71 1.63
C PHE A 77 -3.50 9.93 1.98
N THR A 78 -3.34 8.64 2.30
CA THR A 78 -4.41 7.76 2.77
C THR A 78 -4.02 7.20 4.13
N LYS A 79 -4.96 7.07 5.07
CA LYS A 79 -4.65 6.43 6.36
C LYS A 79 -4.32 4.96 6.14
N ILE A 80 -3.40 4.41 6.91
CA ILE A 80 -3.08 2.98 6.86
C ILE A 80 -4.32 2.10 7.10
N SER A 81 -5.30 2.56 7.89
CA SER A 81 -6.60 1.89 8.08
C SER A 81 -7.45 1.76 6.83
N ASP A 82 -7.28 2.65 5.86
CA ASP A 82 -8.18 2.77 4.70
C ASP A 82 -7.58 2.08 3.46
N LEU A 83 -6.32 1.64 3.55
CA LEU A 83 -5.60 0.94 2.49
C LEU A 83 -5.96 -0.55 2.42
N ASN A 84 -5.97 -1.09 1.21
CA ASN A 84 -6.32 -2.46 0.89
C ASN A 84 -5.21 -3.15 0.09
N SER A 85 -5.21 -4.48 0.10
CA SER A 85 -4.37 -5.28 -0.79
C SER A 85 -4.66 -4.91 -2.26
N GLY A 86 -3.63 -4.61 -3.02
CA GLY A 86 -3.70 -4.12 -4.39
C GLY A 86 -3.51 -2.60 -4.55
N ASP A 87 -3.66 -1.82 -3.49
CA ASP A 87 -3.44 -0.36 -3.53
C ASP A 87 -1.96 -0.03 -3.78
N LYS A 88 -1.71 1.17 -4.28
CA LYS A 88 -0.37 1.65 -4.65
C LYS A 88 0.19 2.59 -3.59
N VAL A 89 1.43 2.35 -3.18
CA VAL A 89 2.18 3.17 -2.22
C VAL A 89 3.60 3.40 -2.74
N PHE A 90 4.43 4.13 -2.00
CA PHE A 90 5.83 4.36 -2.37
C PHE A 90 6.79 3.50 -1.55
N ASP A 91 7.80 2.95 -2.22
CA ASP A 91 8.96 2.30 -1.59
C ASP A 91 9.96 3.31 -1.01
N GLU A 92 11.01 2.84 -0.34
CA GLU A 92 12.03 3.71 0.27
C GLU A 92 12.77 4.62 -0.72
N SER A 93 12.81 4.21 -1.99
CA SER A 93 13.45 4.94 -3.07
C SER A 93 12.51 5.96 -3.70
N GLY A 94 11.24 5.98 -3.28
CA GLY A 94 10.19 6.85 -3.79
C GLY A 94 9.54 6.33 -5.08
N ASN A 95 9.77 5.07 -5.47
CA ASN A 95 9.08 4.46 -6.60
C ASN A 95 7.74 3.86 -6.16
N ILE A 96 6.81 3.75 -7.10
CA ILE A 96 5.50 3.14 -6.83
C ILE A 96 5.66 1.63 -6.68
N CYS A 97 5.15 1.08 -5.58
CA CYS A 97 5.03 -0.34 -5.29
C CYS A 97 3.57 -0.69 -4.92
N THR A 98 3.25 -1.99 -4.90
CA THR A 98 1.90 -2.50 -4.61
C THR A 98 1.84 -3.05 -3.19
N ILE A 99 0.76 -2.77 -2.48
CA ILE A 99 0.41 -3.48 -1.26
C ILE A 99 0.03 -4.92 -1.63
N VAL A 100 0.90 -5.87 -1.32
CA VAL A 100 0.63 -7.31 -1.48
C VAL A 100 -0.41 -7.76 -0.46
N GLN A 101 -0.35 -7.19 0.75
CA GLN A 101 -1.30 -7.49 1.81
C GLN A 101 -1.47 -6.30 2.76
N ALA A 102 -2.71 -5.87 2.98
CA ALA A 102 -3.07 -5.02 4.11
C ALA A 102 -3.61 -5.92 5.23
N HIS A 103 -2.90 -6.01 6.36
CA HIS A 103 -3.27 -6.93 7.45
C HIS A 103 -4.36 -6.33 8.34
N ASP A 104 -5.01 -7.17 9.14
CA ASP A 104 -6.00 -6.69 10.09
C ASP A 104 -5.39 -5.79 11.16
N PRO A 105 -6.09 -4.73 11.57
CA PRO A 105 -5.67 -3.94 12.71
C PRO A 105 -5.67 -4.76 14.01
N TYR A 106 -4.66 -4.57 14.86
CA TYR A 106 -4.53 -5.21 16.17
C TYR A 106 -4.12 -4.20 17.23
N MET A 107 -4.20 -4.56 18.51
CA MET A 107 -3.73 -3.72 19.62
C MET A 107 -2.42 -4.31 20.15
N PRO A 108 -1.29 -3.58 20.11
CA PRO A 108 -0.03 -4.07 20.64
C PRO A 108 0.02 -3.92 22.16
N GLU A 109 0.89 -4.66 22.85
CA GLU A 109 1.10 -4.48 24.30
C GLU A 109 1.78 -3.15 24.62
N LYS A 110 2.80 -2.80 23.84
CA LYS A 110 3.55 -1.55 23.95
C LYS A 110 3.52 -0.80 22.64
N LEU A 111 3.29 0.50 22.74
CA LEU A 111 3.28 1.41 21.62
C LEU A 111 4.22 2.57 21.92
N TYR A 112 5.04 2.95 20.96
CA TYR A 112 6.02 3.99 21.13
C TYR A 112 5.83 5.11 20.11
N LYS A 113 5.99 6.35 20.57
CA LYS A 113 6.12 7.52 19.74
C LYS A 113 7.60 7.76 19.44
N VAL A 114 7.99 7.50 18.20
CA VAL A 114 9.34 7.70 17.68
C VAL A 114 9.43 9.11 17.09
N LYS A 115 10.31 9.94 17.64
CA LYS A 115 10.55 11.32 17.19
C LYS A 115 11.85 11.43 16.42
N PHE A 116 11.84 12.19 15.33
CA PHE A 116 13.00 12.39 14.47
C PHE A 116 13.55 13.82 14.54
N SER A 117 14.79 14.02 14.08
CA SER A 117 15.50 15.31 14.20
C SER A 117 14.97 16.46 13.34
N ASP A 118 14.01 16.21 12.44
CA ASP A 118 13.27 17.24 11.72
C ASP A 118 11.92 17.59 12.38
N GLY A 119 11.63 16.98 13.54
CA GLY A 119 10.38 17.17 14.27
C GLY A 119 9.26 16.25 13.84
N SER A 120 9.46 15.42 12.81
CA SER A 120 8.49 14.40 12.42
C SER A 120 8.38 13.30 13.49
N GLU A 121 7.21 12.68 13.57
CA GLU A 121 6.86 11.71 14.60
C GLU A 121 6.07 10.57 13.97
N ILE A 122 6.38 9.33 14.36
CA ILE A 122 5.66 8.13 13.96
C ILE A 122 5.34 7.33 15.22
N ILE A 123 4.12 6.77 15.28
CA ILE A 123 3.71 5.91 16.38
C ILE A 123 3.70 4.47 15.89
N ALA A 124 4.55 3.65 16.48
CA ALA A 124 4.88 2.30 16.05
C ALA A 124 4.93 1.36 17.25
N ASP A 125 4.59 0.09 17.05
CA ASP A 125 4.70 -0.90 18.12
C ASP A 125 6.16 -1.24 18.46
N ALA A 126 6.35 -1.84 19.63
CA ALA A 126 7.68 -2.27 20.11
C ALA A 126 8.49 -3.09 19.07
N PRO A 127 7.92 -4.13 18.43
CA PRO A 127 8.62 -4.94 17.44
C PRO A 127 8.73 -4.28 16.05
N HIS A 128 8.16 -3.09 15.83
CA HIS A 128 8.24 -2.38 14.55
C HIS A 128 9.68 -2.18 14.11
N GLN A 129 9.97 -2.52 12.86
CA GLN A 129 11.33 -2.60 12.36
C GLN A 129 11.73 -1.39 11.51
N TRP A 130 12.94 -0.92 11.77
CA TRP A 130 13.56 0.22 11.10
C TRP A 130 14.93 -0.20 10.58
N VAL A 131 15.28 0.20 9.36
CA VAL A 131 16.68 0.10 8.92
C VAL A 131 17.46 1.27 9.50
N THR A 132 18.31 0.99 10.50
CA THR A 132 19.02 2.01 11.27
C THR A 132 20.53 1.95 11.09
N TRP A 133 21.12 3.15 11.00
CA TRP A 133 22.56 3.37 11.04
C TRP A 133 22.95 3.85 12.44
N THR A 134 23.90 3.18 13.05
CA THR A 134 24.46 3.59 14.34
C THR A 134 25.46 4.74 14.19
N ALA A 135 25.89 5.31 15.31
CA ALA A 135 26.98 6.29 15.31
C ALA A 135 28.29 5.72 14.73
N ALA A 136 28.53 4.43 14.92
CA ALA A 136 29.67 3.72 14.35
C ALA A 136 29.56 3.62 12.82
N ASP A 137 28.38 3.25 12.29
CA ASP A 137 28.14 3.11 10.85
C ASP A 137 28.31 4.45 10.12
N ARG A 138 27.69 5.51 10.65
CA ARG A 138 27.85 6.87 10.10
C ARG A 138 29.31 7.30 10.08
N LYS A 139 30.06 7.01 11.15
CA LYS A 139 31.48 7.36 11.26
C LYS A 139 32.34 6.55 10.29
N ALA A 140 32.02 5.28 10.05
CA ALA A 140 32.69 4.42 9.09
C ALA A 140 32.48 4.95 7.67
N TYR A 141 31.24 5.28 7.30
CA TYR A 141 30.91 5.83 5.98
C TYR A 141 31.57 7.20 5.72
N LEU A 142 31.40 8.16 6.64
CA LEU A 142 31.98 9.50 6.51
C LEU A 142 33.52 9.51 6.42
N ARG A 143 34.18 8.45 6.90
CA ARG A 143 35.65 8.32 6.90
C ARG A 143 36.15 7.35 5.84
N SER A 144 35.26 6.73 5.06
CA SER A 144 35.65 5.85 3.96
C SER A 144 36.32 6.68 2.85
N PRO A 145 37.53 6.33 2.40
CA PRO A 145 38.18 7.03 1.29
C PRO A 145 37.62 6.62 -0.08
N TYR A 146 36.65 5.70 -0.12
CA TYR A 146 36.05 5.15 -1.33
C TYR A 146 34.60 5.59 -1.56
N GLU A 147 33.99 6.21 -0.55
CA GLU A 147 32.61 6.69 -0.63
C GLU A 147 32.60 8.20 -0.80
N ASP A 148 31.65 8.67 -1.60
CA ASP A 148 31.36 10.10 -1.67
C ASP A 148 30.33 10.43 -0.58
N ALA A 149 30.81 10.98 0.54
CA ALA A 149 29.98 11.38 1.69
C ALA A 149 28.94 12.48 1.36
N SER A 150 28.93 12.98 0.12
CA SER A 150 27.96 13.94 -0.39
C SER A 150 26.74 13.33 -1.07
N VAL A 151 26.71 12.02 -1.31
CA VAL A 151 25.60 11.36 -1.99
C VAL A 151 25.18 10.12 -1.25
N VAL A 152 23.88 9.85 -1.24
CA VAL A 152 23.36 8.57 -0.74
C VAL A 152 23.91 7.45 -1.64
N PRO A 153 24.48 6.36 -1.07
CA PRO A 153 24.91 5.19 -1.85
C PRO A 153 23.79 4.66 -2.77
N GLU A 154 24.12 4.19 -3.98
CA GLU A 154 23.13 3.57 -4.88
C GLU A 154 22.48 2.31 -4.28
N ASN A 155 23.19 1.56 -3.43
CA ASN A 155 22.70 0.33 -2.78
C ASN A 155 22.07 0.63 -1.42
N TRP A 156 21.41 1.77 -1.28
CA TRP A 156 20.73 2.18 -0.06
C TRP A 156 19.39 1.43 0.08
N PRO A 157 19.05 0.81 1.23
CA PRO A 157 19.63 0.95 2.58
C PRO A 157 20.74 -0.07 2.92
N ASN A 158 21.09 -0.96 1.99
CA ASN A 158 21.99 -2.11 2.18
C ASN A 158 23.49 -1.78 2.09
N TRP A 159 23.88 -0.54 2.41
CA TRP A 159 25.28 -0.14 2.31
C TRP A 159 26.15 -1.03 3.19
N LYS A 160 27.10 -1.72 2.58
CA LYS A 160 28.16 -2.44 3.30
C LYS A 160 29.48 -1.77 2.98
N LEU A 161 30.33 -1.64 3.98
CA LEU A 161 31.70 -1.16 3.78
C LEU A 161 32.36 -2.05 2.71
N LYS A 162 32.65 -1.48 1.53
CA LYS A 162 33.41 -2.18 0.48
C LYS A 162 34.70 -2.68 1.12
N ARG A 163 34.92 -4.01 1.06
CA ARG A 163 36.05 -4.72 1.69
C ARG A 163 37.32 -3.86 1.72
N LEU A 164 37.95 -3.80 2.89
CA LEU A 164 39.22 -3.15 3.21
C LEU A 164 40.46 -3.59 2.41
N HIS A 165 40.28 -4.26 1.27
CA HIS A 165 41.37 -4.71 0.40
C HIS A 165 41.48 -3.81 -0.83
N GLY A 166 41.50 -2.49 -0.62
CA GLY A 166 42.21 -1.66 -1.58
C GLY A 166 43.66 -2.13 -1.56
N LYS A 167 44.15 -2.78 -2.61
CA LYS A 167 45.57 -3.15 -2.73
C LYS A 167 46.38 -1.93 -2.36
N GLN A 168 47.12 -2.03 -1.25
CA GLN A 168 48.04 -0.99 -0.84
C GLN A 168 48.93 -0.70 -2.05
N LEU A 169 49.09 0.58 -2.42
CA LEU A 169 49.98 0.90 -3.52
C LEU A 169 51.36 0.32 -3.17
N PRO A 170 51.99 -0.45 -4.08
CA PRO A 170 53.32 -0.96 -3.86
C PRO A 170 54.21 0.20 -3.44
N ARG A 171 54.93 0.04 -2.33
CA ARG A 171 55.77 1.11 -1.76
C ARG A 171 56.76 1.66 -2.79
N GLU A 172 57.27 0.78 -3.64
CA GLU A 172 58.13 1.10 -4.77
C GLU A 172 57.48 2.05 -5.79
N ASP A 173 56.20 1.86 -6.12
CA ASP A 173 55.47 2.72 -7.06
C ASP A 173 55.32 4.15 -6.48
N VAL A 174 55.09 4.26 -5.17
CA VAL A 174 54.97 5.56 -4.49
C VAL A 174 56.32 6.26 -4.36
N GLU A 175 57.39 5.53 -4.04
CA GLU A 175 58.75 6.08 -3.96
C GLU A 175 59.23 6.58 -5.34
N LYS A 176 58.91 5.86 -6.41
CA LYS A 176 59.11 6.33 -7.80
C LYS A 176 58.29 7.59 -8.09
N ALA A 177 57.03 7.65 -7.65
CA ALA A 177 56.18 8.82 -7.84
C ALA A 177 56.71 10.06 -7.11
N LEU A 178 57.18 9.89 -5.87
CA LEU A 178 57.79 10.94 -5.06
C LEU A 178 59.07 11.48 -5.71
N THR A 179 59.90 10.59 -6.24
CA THR A 179 61.15 10.95 -6.94
C THR A 179 60.85 11.74 -8.22
N LEU A 180 59.91 11.25 -9.05
CA LEU A 180 59.52 11.95 -10.27
C LEU A 180 58.89 13.32 -9.96
N HIS A 181 58.07 13.41 -8.92
CA HIS A 181 57.50 14.68 -8.50
C HIS A 181 58.57 15.67 -8.00
N ALA A 182 59.54 15.19 -7.23
CA ALA A 182 60.68 16.01 -6.78
C ALA A 182 61.54 16.52 -7.95
N SER A 183 61.62 15.77 -9.06
CA SER A 183 62.27 16.22 -10.31
C SER A 183 61.43 17.20 -11.15
N GLY A 184 60.27 17.66 -10.66
CA GLY A 184 59.42 18.65 -11.32
C GLY A 184 58.38 18.09 -12.30
N GLU A 185 58.17 16.77 -12.32
CA GLU A 185 57.17 16.14 -13.19
C GLU A 185 55.74 16.43 -12.74
N SER A 186 54.85 16.66 -13.70
CA SER A 186 53.42 16.84 -13.44
C SER A 186 52.76 15.51 -13.04
N LEU A 187 51.73 15.57 -12.19
CA LEU A 187 50.97 14.38 -11.75
C LEU A 187 50.40 13.56 -12.92
N ARG A 188 50.06 14.21 -14.03
CA ARG A 188 49.55 13.55 -15.25
C ARG A 188 50.64 12.75 -15.97
N SER A 189 51.88 13.25 -15.97
CA SER A 189 53.05 12.54 -16.50
C SER A 189 53.41 11.34 -15.61
N ILE A 190 53.40 11.53 -14.29
CA ILE A 190 53.67 10.48 -13.29
C ILE A 190 52.68 9.33 -13.42
N GLU A 191 51.38 9.63 -13.55
CA GLU A 191 50.33 8.63 -13.79
C GLU A 191 50.60 7.78 -15.04
N LYS A 192 51.01 8.42 -16.15
CA LYS A 192 51.32 7.71 -17.41
C LYS A 192 52.57 6.82 -17.28
N LYS A 193 53.56 7.25 -16.50
CA LYS A 193 54.84 6.53 -16.30
C LYS A 193 54.73 5.35 -15.32
N ILE A 194 53.93 5.51 -14.26
CA ILE A 194 53.80 4.51 -13.18
C ILE A 194 52.59 3.60 -13.43
N GLY A 195 51.63 4.02 -14.26
CA GLY A 195 50.41 3.25 -14.53
C GLY A 195 49.47 3.20 -13.31
N ARG A 196 49.62 4.15 -12.38
CA ARG A 196 48.79 4.30 -11.17
C ARG A 196 48.06 5.61 -11.24
N SER A 197 46.76 5.58 -10.90
CA SER A 197 45.90 6.76 -10.94
C SER A 197 46.52 7.93 -10.19
N ARG A 198 46.49 9.13 -10.79
CA ARG A 198 46.94 10.35 -10.11
C ARG A 198 46.20 10.60 -8.79
N GLN A 199 44.95 10.14 -8.67
CA GLN A 199 44.13 10.27 -7.46
C GLN A 199 44.67 9.41 -6.31
N SER A 200 45.25 8.23 -6.61
CA SER A 200 45.80 7.34 -5.58
C SER A 200 47.21 7.75 -5.13
N LEU A 201 47.99 8.38 -6.02
CA LEU A 201 49.34 8.88 -5.70
C LEU A 201 49.35 10.25 -4.98
N ALA A 202 48.38 11.12 -5.25
CA ALA A 202 48.33 12.50 -4.74
C ALA A 202 48.48 12.63 -3.21
N PRO A 203 47.86 11.78 -2.36
CA PRO A 203 48.01 11.87 -0.90
C PRO A 203 49.46 11.64 -0.45
N HIS A 204 50.16 10.68 -1.04
CA HIS A 204 51.55 10.35 -0.72
C HIS A 204 52.50 11.46 -1.15
N ILE A 205 52.29 11.98 -2.38
CA ILE A 205 53.06 13.08 -2.94
C ILE A 205 52.92 14.34 -2.08
N LYS A 206 51.69 14.67 -1.67
CA LYS A 206 51.41 15.80 -0.77
C LYS A 206 52.10 15.65 0.60
N ALA A 207 52.21 14.42 1.11
CA ALA A 207 52.89 14.15 2.38
C ALA A 207 54.42 14.02 2.25
N GLY A 208 54.96 13.98 1.02
CA GLY A 208 56.39 13.79 0.76
C GLY A 208 56.94 12.43 1.16
N ARG A 209 56.09 11.46 1.51
CA ARG A 209 56.49 10.14 2.00
C ARG A 209 55.44 9.08 1.71
N TYR A 210 55.87 7.82 1.74
CA TYR A 210 54.91 6.72 1.76
C TYR A 210 54.01 6.85 3.00
N ILE A 211 52.71 6.80 2.76
CA ILE A 211 51.71 6.81 3.82
C ILE A 211 51.23 5.38 3.88
N GLU A 212 51.67 4.66 4.89
CA GLU A 212 51.08 3.38 5.21
C GLU A 212 49.63 3.64 5.59
N ARG A 213 48.70 3.34 4.69
CA ARG A 213 47.28 3.29 5.02
C ARG A 213 47.12 2.05 5.89
N THR A 214 47.41 2.18 7.18
CA THR A 214 46.63 1.44 8.15
C THR A 214 45.21 1.88 7.88
N ALA A 215 44.45 1.03 7.20
CA ALA A 215 43.02 1.08 7.38
C ALA A 215 42.83 1.11 8.90
N LYS A 216 42.41 2.24 9.46
CA LYS A 216 41.58 2.15 10.65
C LYS A 216 40.36 1.41 10.16
N ALA A 217 40.45 0.09 10.20
CA ALA A 217 39.28 -0.74 10.16
C ALA A 217 38.36 -0.15 11.22
N TYR A 218 37.12 0.10 10.84
CA TYR A 218 36.04 0.01 11.81
C TYR A 218 35.59 -1.45 11.68
N PRO A 219 36.32 -2.42 12.30
CA PRO A 219 35.96 -3.83 12.17
C PRO A 219 34.55 -4.11 12.72
N ASP A 220 34.02 -3.19 13.54
CA ASP A 220 32.78 -3.35 14.29
C ASP A 220 31.55 -2.69 13.63
N SER A 221 31.67 -2.08 12.44
CA SER A 221 30.49 -1.57 11.73
C SER A 221 29.99 -2.64 10.76
N PRO A 222 28.90 -3.37 11.09
CA PRO A 222 28.29 -4.33 10.18
C PRO A 222 27.56 -3.64 9.00
N GLY A 223 27.56 -2.30 8.99
CA GLY A 223 26.68 -1.50 8.16
C GLY A 223 25.30 -1.38 8.80
N PRO A 224 24.35 -0.73 8.11
CA PRO A 224 22.99 -0.54 8.57
C PRO A 224 22.35 -1.88 8.88
N GLN A 225 21.65 -1.96 10.01
CA GLN A 225 20.93 -3.15 10.42
C GLN A 225 19.47 -2.83 10.59
N ILE A 226 18.63 -3.85 10.45
CA ILE A 226 17.27 -3.76 10.96
C ILE A 226 17.34 -3.76 12.48
N ARG A 227 16.62 -2.83 13.11
CA ARG A 227 16.37 -2.85 14.55
C ARG A 227 14.90 -2.62 14.85
N THR A 228 14.39 -3.24 15.90
CA THR A 228 13.04 -2.96 16.41
C THR A 228 13.00 -1.60 17.12
N THR A 229 11.81 -1.04 17.32
CA THR A 229 11.65 0.19 18.09
C THR A 229 12.21 0.04 19.51
N GLU A 230 12.04 -1.14 20.12
CA GLU A 230 12.55 -1.45 21.46
C GLU A 230 14.08 -1.59 21.51
N GLU A 231 14.69 -2.29 20.56
CA GLU A 231 16.16 -2.37 20.44
C GLU A 231 16.79 -0.98 20.25
N ILE A 232 16.12 -0.09 19.50
CA ILE A 232 16.54 1.30 19.31
C ILE A 232 16.39 2.09 20.60
N LEU A 233 15.32 1.87 21.38
CA LEU A 233 15.10 2.53 22.67
C LEU A 233 16.22 2.18 23.65
N GLU A 234 16.55 0.90 23.78
CA GLU A 234 17.60 0.39 24.67
C GLU A 234 18.98 0.96 24.32
N THR A 235 19.24 1.19 23.03
CA THR A 235 20.53 1.66 22.53
C THR A 235 20.45 3.07 21.92
N LEU A 236 19.47 3.89 22.34
CA LEU A 236 19.15 5.19 21.73
C LEU A 236 20.34 6.15 21.76
N THR A 237 21.14 6.08 22.82
CA THR A 237 22.34 6.89 23.00
C THR A 237 23.58 6.03 23.17
N VAL A 238 24.76 6.58 22.88
CA VAL A 238 26.04 5.88 22.95
C VAL A 238 27.13 6.78 23.55
N GLY A 239 28.05 6.15 24.29
CA GLY A 239 29.19 6.82 24.90
C GLY A 239 28.83 7.67 26.13
N SER A 240 29.86 8.10 26.87
CA SER A 240 29.69 8.80 28.15
C SER A 240 29.04 10.18 28.08
N ARG A 241 28.87 10.74 26.87
CA ARG A 241 28.20 12.03 26.65
C ARG A 241 26.71 11.88 26.30
N GLY A 242 26.22 10.65 26.12
CA GLY A 242 24.86 10.39 25.66
C GLY A 242 24.60 10.86 24.23
N ASP A 243 25.56 10.68 23.33
CA ASP A 243 25.40 11.07 21.92
C ASP A 243 24.34 10.18 21.25
N LEU A 244 23.47 10.74 20.40
CA LEU A 244 22.44 9.97 19.68
C LEU A 244 23.06 8.87 18.79
N ASN A 245 22.57 7.65 18.96
CA ASN A 245 23.13 6.48 18.28
C ASN A 245 22.49 6.27 16.91
N HIS A 246 21.16 6.23 16.82
CA HIS A 246 20.45 5.73 15.64
C HIS A 246 19.97 6.82 14.68
N CYS A 247 20.02 6.52 13.38
CA CYS A 247 19.33 7.30 12.36
C CYS A 247 18.77 6.42 11.24
N ILE A 248 17.70 6.91 10.62
CA ILE A 248 17.08 6.31 9.44
C ILE A 248 17.33 7.17 8.20
N PRO A 249 17.22 6.59 7.00
CA PRO A 249 17.29 7.36 5.78
C PRO A 249 16.23 8.42 5.57
N SER A 250 16.57 9.40 4.73
CA SER A 250 15.56 10.19 4.00
C SER A 250 15.30 9.57 2.63
N CYS A 251 14.03 9.55 2.20
CA CYS A 251 13.67 9.26 0.82
C CYS A 251 14.28 10.31 -0.13
N PRO A 252 14.85 9.93 -1.30
CA PRO A 252 15.41 10.87 -2.26
C PRO A 252 14.36 11.72 -3.01
N GLY A 253 13.07 11.39 -2.85
CA GLY A 253 11.92 12.05 -3.47
C GLY A 253 11.00 11.03 -4.13
N ILE A 254 9.69 11.28 -4.14
CA ILE A 254 8.71 10.37 -4.74
C ILE A 254 8.62 10.56 -6.26
N THR A 255 8.34 9.50 -6.99
CA THR A 255 8.17 9.53 -8.44
C THR A 255 6.69 9.39 -8.78
N THR A 256 6.11 10.40 -9.43
CA THR A 256 4.72 10.38 -9.92
C THR A 256 4.66 10.83 -11.37
N GLU A 257 3.55 10.51 -12.03
CA GLU A 257 3.33 10.85 -13.44
C GLU A 257 3.15 12.36 -13.67
N GLU A 258 3.47 12.79 -14.89
CA GLU A 258 3.19 14.15 -15.34
C GLU A 258 1.68 14.35 -15.48
N ARG A 259 1.18 15.47 -14.94
CA ARG A 259 -0.25 15.80 -14.94
C ARG A 259 -0.54 16.95 -15.89
N ASP A 260 -1.71 16.96 -16.52
CA ASP A 260 -2.19 18.09 -17.29
C ASP A 260 -2.69 19.18 -16.32
N LEU A 261 -1.83 20.15 -16.01
CA LEU A 261 -2.11 21.20 -15.02
C LEU A 261 -2.68 22.45 -15.71
N PRO A 262 -3.75 23.06 -15.15
CA PRO A 262 -4.46 24.18 -15.78
C PRO A 262 -3.61 25.47 -15.86
N LEU A 263 -2.56 25.57 -15.04
CA LEU A 263 -1.63 26.69 -14.98
C LEU A 263 -0.20 26.18 -14.84
N ASP A 264 0.74 26.84 -15.51
CA ASP A 264 2.17 26.57 -15.36
C ASP A 264 2.59 26.61 -13.88
N PRO A 265 3.27 25.57 -13.37
CA PRO A 265 3.57 25.46 -11.94
C PRO A 265 4.45 26.61 -11.43
N TYR A 266 5.44 27.07 -12.21
CA TYR A 266 6.31 28.16 -11.77
C TYR A 266 5.55 29.49 -11.70
N LEU A 267 4.77 29.83 -12.74
CA LEU A 267 3.89 31.00 -12.72
C LEU A 267 2.92 30.93 -11.53
N PHE A 268 2.37 29.75 -11.25
CA PHE A 268 1.46 29.58 -10.12
C PHE A 268 2.17 29.85 -8.78
N GLY A 269 3.38 29.32 -8.59
CA GLY A 269 4.20 29.56 -7.39
C GLY A 269 4.53 31.04 -7.19
N VAL A 270 4.93 31.73 -8.27
CA VAL A 270 5.20 33.18 -8.22
C VAL A 270 3.94 33.96 -7.85
N TRP A 271 2.77 33.58 -8.37
CA TRP A 271 1.51 34.22 -8.01
C TRP A 271 1.07 33.92 -6.56
N LEU A 272 1.34 32.73 -6.06
CA LEU A 272 1.01 32.37 -4.67
C LEU A 272 1.77 33.23 -3.66
N GLY A 273 3.07 33.47 -3.89
CA GLY A 273 3.86 34.37 -3.05
C GLY A 273 3.52 35.84 -3.31
N ASP A 274 4.06 36.38 -4.40
CA ASP A 274 4.04 37.81 -4.73
C ASP A 274 2.83 38.27 -5.57
N GLY A 275 1.83 37.41 -5.76
CA GLY A 275 0.62 37.74 -6.49
C GLY A 275 -0.47 38.42 -5.65
N TYR A 276 -1.36 39.13 -6.35
CA TYR A 276 -2.56 39.72 -5.76
C TYR A 276 -3.62 38.64 -5.57
N SER A 277 -4.17 38.48 -4.36
CA SER A 277 -5.18 37.45 -4.07
C SER A 277 -6.42 37.56 -4.98
N ALA A 278 -6.88 38.78 -5.29
CA ALA A 278 -8.07 39.02 -6.11
C ALA A 278 -7.81 39.26 -7.61
N LEU A 279 -6.55 39.21 -8.07
CA LEU A 279 -6.19 39.56 -9.44
C LEU A 279 -5.07 38.64 -9.98
N GLY A 280 -5.15 38.28 -11.27
CA GLY A 280 -4.07 37.59 -12.00
C GLY A 280 -2.91 38.53 -12.33
N ALA A 281 -2.25 39.03 -11.29
CA ALA A 281 -1.10 39.89 -11.38
C ALA A 281 -0.08 39.53 -10.30
N ILE A 282 1.20 39.73 -10.61
CA ILE A 282 2.36 39.52 -9.73
C ILE A 282 3.05 40.85 -9.44
N CYS A 283 3.74 40.96 -8.30
CA CYS A 283 4.38 42.18 -7.84
C CYS A 283 5.78 41.90 -7.29
N GLY A 284 6.82 42.48 -7.87
CA GLY A 284 8.20 42.28 -7.40
C GLY A 284 9.08 43.47 -7.69
N ASN A 285 10.35 43.43 -7.27
CA ASN A 285 11.33 44.42 -7.72
C ASN A 285 11.62 44.25 -9.23
N LEU A 286 12.25 45.25 -9.85
CA LEU A 286 12.45 45.26 -11.29
C LEU A 286 13.31 44.09 -11.81
N GLU A 287 14.35 43.69 -11.07
CA GLU A 287 15.28 42.64 -11.48
C GLU A 287 14.58 41.27 -11.54
N ASP A 288 13.90 40.90 -10.45
CA ASP A 288 13.14 39.65 -10.35
C ASP A 288 12.00 39.59 -11.38
N ILE A 289 11.33 40.71 -11.61
CA ILE A 289 10.26 40.82 -12.60
C ILE A 289 10.79 40.65 -14.02
N ILE A 290 11.98 41.17 -14.35
CA ILE A 290 12.57 40.97 -15.69
C ILE A 290 12.87 39.50 -15.94
N GLU A 291 13.50 38.81 -14.99
CA GLU A 291 13.80 37.38 -15.10
C GLU A 291 12.52 36.53 -15.18
N THR A 292 11.54 36.83 -14.33
CA THR A 292 10.24 36.16 -14.33
C THR A 292 9.50 36.37 -15.65
N GLU A 293 9.43 37.60 -16.16
CA GLU A 293 8.76 37.87 -17.43
C GLU A 293 9.46 37.18 -18.62
N ALA A 294 10.79 37.12 -18.63
CA ALA A 294 11.54 36.40 -19.65
C ALA A 294 11.18 34.91 -19.67
N TYR A 295 11.04 34.28 -18.49
CA TYR A 295 10.55 32.91 -18.37
C TYR A 295 9.11 32.78 -18.91
N LEU A 296 8.19 33.65 -18.48
CA LEU A 296 6.78 33.59 -18.86
C LEU A 296 6.58 33.72 -20.37
N LEU A 297 7.31 34.64 -21.02
CA LEU A 297 7.30 34.78 -22.48
C LEU A 297 7.85 33.53 -23.17
N GLY A 298 8.93 32.95 -22.65
CA GLY A 298 9.49 31.68 -23.14
C GLY A 298 8.54 30.49 -22.99
N ALA A 299 7.72 30.49 -21.94
CA ALA A 299 6.67 29.51 -21.69
C ALA A 299 5.36 29.80 -22.46
N GLY A 300 5.32 30.84 -23.30
CA GLY A 300 4.19 31.16 -24.18
C GLY A 300 3.09 32.02 -23.55
N PHE A 301 3.30 32.58 -22.35
CA PHE A 301 2.34 33.49 -21.72
C PHE A 301 2.45 34.90 -22.30
N THR A 302 1.31 35.61 -22.35
CA THR A 302 1.24 37.00 -22.78
C THR A 302 1.15 37.94 -21.58
N ILE A 303 2.06 38.92 -21.51
CA ILE A 303 2.06 39.98 -20.50
C ILE A 303 1.25 41.16 -21.03
N SER A 304 0.18 41.54 -20.34
CA SER A 304 -0.70 42.63 -20.78
C SER A 304 -0.13 44.01 -20.44
N HIS A 305 0.47 44.15 -19.25
CA HIS A 305 1.00 45.44 -18.77
C HIS A 305 1.99 45.24 -17.62
N ARG A 306 3.10 45.98 -17.65
CA ARG A 306 4.04 46.18 -16.52
C ARG A 306 3.94 47.64 -16.05
N LYS A 307 3.63 47.87 -14.77
CA LYS A 307 3.52 49.22 -14.19
C LYS A 307 4.33 49.32 -12.90
N GLN A 308 5.13 50.36 -12.75
CA GLN A 308 5.69 50.69 -11.44
C GLN A 308 4.56 51.12 -10.49
N ILE A 309 4.59 50.58 -9.26
CA ILE A 309 3.67 51.01 -8.20
C ILE A 309 4.12 52.38 -7.71
N LYS A 310 3.16 53.27 -7.48
CA LYS A 310 3.45 54.65 -7.07
C LYS A 310 4.25 54.65 -5.77
N ASP A 311 5.31 55.46 -5.74
CA ASP A 311 6.17 55.66 -4.57
C ASP A 311 6.84 54.36 -4.06
N SER A 312 7.07 53.36 -4.92
CA SER A 312 7.80 52.14 -4.58
C SER A 312 8.75 51.67 -5.70
N ASN A 313 9.71 50.80 -5.33
CA ASN A 313 10.61 50.13 -6.27
C ASN A 313 10.00 48.84 -6.85
N CYS A 314 8.70 48.62 -6.64
CA CYS A 314 8.00 47.42 -7.07
C CYS A 314 7.23 47.66 -8.37
N TYR A 315 7.16 46.62 -9.20
CA TYR A 315 6.46 46.60 -10.46
C TYR A 315 5.34 45.56 -10.40
N LYS A 316 4.15 45.99 -10.80
CA LYS A 316 3.00 45.12 -11.01
C LYS A 316 3.00 44.63 -12.47
N VAL A 317 2.92 43.32 -12.64
CA VAL A 317 2.81 42.66 -13.95
C VAL A 317 1.48 41.94 -14.03
N THR A 318 0.71 42.21 -15.08
CA THR A 318 -0.58 41.53 -15.32
C THR A 318 -0.41 40.52 -16.46
N VAL A 319 -0.78 39.27 -16.18
CA VAL A 319 -0.69 38.17 -17.15
C VAL A 319 -2.07 37.93 -17.77
N SER A 320 -2.14 37.92 -19.09
CA SER A 320 -3.40 37.73 -19.83
C SER A 320 -4.01 36.37 -19.49
N GLY A 321 -5.32 36.33 -19.19
CA GLY A 321 -6.05 35.08 -18.90
C GLY A 321 -5.84 34.49 -17.50
N LEU A 322 -4.80 34.89 -16.76
CA LEU A 322 -4.45 34.31 -15.45
C LEU A 322 -5.59 34.40 -14.43
N SER A 323 -6.29 35.53 -14.36
CA SER A 323 -7.43 35.69 -13.44
C SER A 323 -8.57 34.70 -13.70
N THR A 324 -8.77 34.30 -14.97
CA THR A 324 -9.78 33.33 -15.37
C THR A 324 -9.37 31.94 -14.92
N THR A 325 -8.13 31.53 -15.21
CA THR A 325 -7.59 30.23 -14.81
C THR A 325 -7.60 30.06 -13.29
N LEU A 326 -7.09 31.04 -12.54
CA LEU A 326 -7.09 31.01 -11.07
C LEU A 326 -8.50 30.92 -10.46
N ARG A 327 -9.50 31.53 -11.11
CA ARG A 327 -10.90 31.43 -10.69
C ARG A 327 -11.46 30.03 -10.95
N MET A 328 -11.13 29.43 -12.09
CA MET A 328 -11.53 28.05 -12.40
C MET A 328 -10.92 27.04 -11.44
N MET A 329 -9.66 27.25 -11.04
CA MET A 329 -8.96 26.44 -10.04
C MET A 329 -9.43 26.67 -8.60
N GLY A 330 -10.29 27.66 -8.34
CA GLY A 330 -10.70 28.05 -6.99
C GLY A 330 -9.58 28.67 -6.13
N ALA A 331 -8.43 29.00 -6.73
CA ALA A 331 -7.27 29.58 -6.03
C ALA A 331 -7.40 31.10 -5.82
N LEU A 332 -8.20 31.79 -6.65
CA LEU A 332 -8.42 33.23 -6.52
C LEU A 332 -9.08 33.56 -5.17
N ASN A 333 -8.55 34.57 -4.48
CA ASN A 333 -8.86 35.01 -3.11
C ASN A 333 -8.42 34.06 -1.98
N SER A 334 -8.40 32.75 -2.20
CA SER A 334 -8.01 31.75 -1.20
C SER A 334 -6.49 31.52 -1.12
N LYS A 335 -5.77 31.70 -2.24
CA LYS A 335 -4.35 31.34 -2.40
C LYS A 335 -4.04 29.90 -1.91
N SER A 336 -4.92 28.96 -2.23
CA SER A 336 -4.73 27.53 -1.93
C SER A 336 -4.03 26.79 -3.08
N VAL A 337 -3.22 25.79 -2.76
CA VAL A 337 -2.58 24.90 -3.74
C VAL A 337 -3.44 23.64 -3.91
N PRO A 338 -3.99 23.35 -5.10
CA PRO A 338 -4.74 22.12 -5.35
C PRO A 338 -3.86 20.87 -5.28
N GLU A 339 -4.44 19.73 -4.87
CA GLU A 339 -3.70 18.45 -4.71
C GLU A 339 -3.03 17.97 -6.01
N GLU A 340 -3.63 18.25 -7.17
CA GLU A 340 -3.05 17.90 -8.47
C GLU A 340 -1.65 18.48 -8.69
N TYR A 341 -1.33 19.63 -8.07
CA TYR A 341 0.02 20.22 -8.09
C TYR A 341 0.95 19.58 -7.05
N LEU A 342 0.41 19.14 -5.91
CA LEU A 342 1.20 18.52 -4.84
C LEU A 342 1.65 17.10 -5.19
N TRP A 343 0.92 16.44 -6.11
CA TRP A 343 1.19 15.06 -6.56
C TRP A 343 1.53 14.97 -8.06
N SER A 344 1.74 16.11 -8.73
CA SER A 344 2.26 16.17 -10.11
C SER A 344 3.69 15.65 -10.21
N SER A 345 4.21 15.44 -11.42
CA SER A 345 5.60 14.99 -11.64
C SER A 345 6.65 15.79 -10.86
N GLU A 346 7.81 15.17 -10.63
CA GLU A 346 8.95 15.79 -9.95
C GLU A 346 9.30 17.16 -10.55
N LYS A 347 9.35 17.27 -11.89
CA LYS A 347 9.61 18.53 -12.59
C LYS A 347 8.57 19.60 -12.25
N GLN A 348 7.28 19.26 -12.31
CA GLN A 348 6.20 20.19 -12.03
C GLN A 348 6.20 20.65 -10.56
N ARG A 349 6.51 19.76 -9.61
CA ARG A 349 6.67 20.12 -8.19
C ARG A 349 7.88 21.01 -7.95
N LEU A 350 9.01 20.74 -8.63
CA LEU A 350 10.20 21.60 -8.59
C LEU A 350 9.89 23.00 -9.12
N ASP A 351 9.16 23.09 -10.24
CA ASP A 351 8.76 24.36 -10.85
C ASP A 351 7.87 25.18 -9.92
N LEU A 352 6.88 24.54 -9.27
CA LEU A 352 6.02 25.20 -8.28
C LEU A 352 6.79 25.67 -7.04
N LEU A 353 7.63 24.80 -6.48
CA LEU A 353 8.45 25.13 -5.31
C LEU A 353 9.43 26.28 -5.63
N ALA A 354 10.03 26.28 -6.82
CA ALA A 354 10.91 27.36 -7.25
C ALA A 354 10.18 28.70 -7.31
N GLY A 355 8.96 28.77 -7.83
CA GLY A 355 8.18 30.01 -7.87
C GLY A 355 7.84 30.55 -6.47
N LEU A 356 7.50 29.66 -5.53
CA LEU A 356 7.27 30.01 -4.12
C LEU A 356 8.54 30.49 -3.42
N LEU A 357 9.69 29.86 -3.71
CA LEU A 357 10.98 30.21 -3.12
C LEU A 357 11.58 31.49 -3.72
N ASP A 358 11.40 31.72 -5.01
CA ASP A 358 11.90 32.91 -5.70
C ASP A 358 11.16 34.18 -5.29
N THR A 359 9.95 34.05 -4.76
CA THR A 359 9.19 35.15 -4.16
C THR A 359 9.50 35.24 -2.67
N ASP A 360 8.79 34.46 -1.85
CA ASP A 360 8.79 34.54 -0.38
C ASP A 360 9.95 33.77 0.29
N GLY A 361 10.71 32.98 -0.47
CA GLY A 361 11.86 32.23 0.04
C GLY A 361 13.13 33.06 0.19
N HIS A 362 13.94 32.70 1.19
CA HIS A 362 15.27 33.26 1.42
C HIS A 362 16.30 32.13 1.50
N ILE A 363 17.49 32.36 0.93
CA ILE A 363 18.64 31.49 1.12
C ILE A 363 19.77 32.30 1.77
N GLY A 364 20.15 31.88 2.98
CA GLY A 364 21.25 32.49 3.73
C GLY A 364 22.62 32.03 3.24
N ASP A 365 23.67 32.75 3.65
CA ASP A 365 25.06 32.46 3.23
C ASP A 365 25.59 31.09 3.71
N ASN A 366 24.93 30.50 4.71
CA ASN A 366 25.21 29.15 5.23
C ASN A 366 24.46 28.03 4.48
N ASN A 367 23.93 28.32 3.29
CA ASN A 367 23.14 27.41 2.47
C ASN A 367 21.93 26.83 3.21
N HIS A 368 21.20 27.71 3.89
CA HIS A 368 19.98 27.36 4.60
C HIS A 368 18.81 28.12 3.99
N ILE A 369 17.82 27.38 3.53
CA ILE A 369 16.57 27.93 3.00
C ILE A 369 15.63 28.20 4.16
N GLU A 370 14.97 29.34 4.07
CA GLU A 370 13.91 29.77 4.95
C GLU A 370 12.75 30.28 4.13
N PHE A 371 11.55 29.80 4.43
CA PHE A 371 10.29 30.28 3.89
C PHE A 371 9.39 30.63 5.06
N CYS A 372 8.81 31.83 5.08
CA CYS A 372 7.93 32.26 6.17
C CYS A 372 6.65 32.85 5.59
N ASN A 373 5.49 32.33 6.01
CA ASN A 373 4.20 32.83 5.54
C ASN A 373 3.17 32.83 6.68
N THR A 374 2.18 33.71 6.60
CA THR A 374 1.06 33.77 7.56
C THR A 374 -0.11 32.87 7.14
N ASN A 375 -0.15 32.43 5.87
CA ASN A 375 -1.10 31.46 5.38
C ASN A 375 -0.56 30.04 5.57
N GLU A 376 -1.22 29.28 6.45
CA GLU A 376 -0.85 27.89 6.74
C GLU A 376 -0.91 26.99 5.51
N ASN A 377 -1.90 27.15 4.64
CA ASN A 377 -2.06 26.29 3.46
C ASN A 377 -0.87 26.42 2.50
N ILE A 378 -0.31 27.64 2.36
CA ILE A 378 0.89 27.87 1.54
C ILE A 378 2.11 27.25 2.23
N ALA A 379 2.21 27.39 3.56
CA ALA A 379 3.27 26.77 4.32
C ALA A 379 3.23 25.24 4.20
N ASP A 380 2.06 24.61 4.37
CA ASP A 380 1.91 23.16 4.23
C ASP A 380 2.22 22.68 2.82
N ALA A 381 1.83 23.45 1.80
CA ALA A 381 2.21 23.16 0.42
C ALA A 381 3.74 23.21 0.22
N VAL A 382 4.43 24.22 0.75
CA VAL A 382 5.91 24.30 0.67
C VAL A 382 6.56 23.13 1.43
N TYR A 383 6.04 22.77 2.59
CA TYR A 383 6.53 21.61 3.36
C TYR A 383 6.38 20.32 2.55
N HIS A 384 5.19 20.06 2.01
CA HIS A 384 4.91 18.89 1.17
C HIS A 384 5.78 18.84 -0.08
N LEU A 385 5.88 19.94 -0.83
CA LEU A 385 6.71 20.02 -2.02
C LEU A 385 8.17 19.73 -1.70
N ALA A 386 8.72 20.35 -0.65
CA ALA A 386 10.09 20.08 -0.23
C ALA A 386 10.29 18.60 0.19
N ALA A 387 9.40 18.06 1.02
CA ALA A 387 9.50 16.68 1.52
C ALA A 387 9.36 15.64 0.39
N SER A 388 8.38 15.81 -0.50
CA SER A 388 8.15 14.94 -1.67
C SER A 388 9.27 15.02 -2.72
N LEU A 389 10.07 16.08 -2.71
CA LEU A 389 11.29 16.23 -3.53
C LEU A 389 12.57 15.77 -2.79
N GLY A 390 12.41 14.99 -1.72
CA GLY A 390 13.51 14.40 -0.94
C GLY A 390 14.31 15.41 -0.13
N GLN A 391 13.77 16.60 0.12
CA GLN A 391 14.35 17.54 1.07
C GLN A 391 13.91 17.18 2.49
N LYS A 392 14.62 17.71 3.49
CA LYS A 392 14.28 17.57 4.91
C LYS A 392 13.79 18.90 5.51
N PRO A 393 12.54 19.32 5.24
CA PRO A 393 11.96 20.53 5.81
C PRO A 393 11.60 20.36 7.30
N VAL A 394 11.75 21.44 8.05
CA VAL A 394 11.25 21.60 9.42
C VAL A 394 10.23 22.73 9.41
N LYS A 395 9.00 22.48 9.87
CA LYS A 395 7.96 23.51 10.06
C LYS A 395 7.93 23.92 11.53
N THR A 396 7.91 25.23 11.78
CA THR A 396 7.75 25.82 13.12
C THR A 396 6.68 26.90 13.09
N GLU A 397 5.87 26.99 14.15
CA GLU A 397 4.86 28.03 14.33
C GLU A 397 5.39 29.11 15.30
N GLY A 398 5.09 30.37 15.00
CA GLY A 398 5.36 31.49 15.89
C GLY A 398 4.34 32.61 15.72
N ARG A 399 4.57 33.75 16.38
CA ARG A 399 3.70 34.93 16.27
C ARG A 399 4.29 35.97 15.30
N SER A 400 3.45 36.49 14.42
CA SER A 400 3.78 37.64 13.58
C SER A 400 3.56 38.91 14.39
N THR A 401 4.63 39.64 14.68
CA THR A 401 4.54 40.91 15.41
C THR A 401 5.15 42.04 14.59
N LEU A 402 4.47 43.18 14.54
CA LEU A 402 4.95 44.40 13.90
C LEU A 402 4.75 45.55 14.89
N ASN A 403 5.83 46.25 15.24
CA ASN A 403 5.83 47.33 16.24
C ASN A 403 5.18 46.93 17.59
N GLY A 404 5.36 45.67 18.02
CA GLY A 404 4.79 45.14 19.26
C GLY A 404 3.33 44.70 19.19
N VAL A 405 2.65 44.88 18.05
CA VAL A 405 1.28 44.41 17.80
C VAL A 405 1.33 43.02 17.18
N ASP A 406 0.53 42.09 17.70
CA ASP A 406 0.39 40.71 17.23
C ASP A 406 -0.65 40.62 16.09
N TYR A 407 -0.23 40.08 14.95
CA TYR A 407 -1.00 39.92 13.73
C TYR A 407 -1.40 38.46 13.45
N GLY A 408 -1.21 37.55 14.42
CA GLY A 408 -1.61 36.16 14.31
C GLY A 408 -0.43 35.21 14.07
N PRO A 409 -0.72 33.93 13.75
CA PRO A 409 0.31 32.93 13.54
C PRO A 409 1.15 33.22 12.29
N LYS A 410 2.42 32.83 12.36
CA LYS A 410 3.31 32.70 11.21
C LYS A 410 3.93 31.32 11.22
N TYR A 411 4.10 30.78 10.03
CA TYR A 411 4.65 29.44 9.82
C TYR A 411 5.98 29.60 9.10
N ARG A 412 7.02 29.05 9.70
CA ARG A 412 8.39 29.13 9.21
C ARG A 412 8.87 27.73 8.84
N ILE A 413 9.29 27.56 7.60
CA ILE A 413 9.79 26.31 7.05
C ILE A 413 11.26 26.50 6.72
N THR A 414 12.08 25.57 7.20
CA THR A 414 13.53 25.69 7.07
C THR A 414 14.18 24.37 6.71
N TRP A 415 15.16 24.40 5.82
CA TRP A 415 16.00 23.23 5.49
C TRP A 415 17.32 23.63 4.85
N ARG A 416 18.22 22.65 4.72
CA ARG A 416 19.38 22.76 3.84
C ARG A 416 19.09 22.05 2.52
N PRO A 417 19.21 22.73 1.37
CA PRO A 417 18.91 22.11 0.09
C PRO A 417 19.97 21.05 -0.26
N THR A 418 19.51 19.93 -0.83
CA THR A 418 20.38 18.88 -1.41
C THR A 418 20.46 18.95 -2.93
N ARG A 419 19.67 19.83 -3.55
CA ARG A 419 19.60 20.08 -5.01
C ARG A 419 19.30 21.56 -5.28
N GLU A 420 19.41 21.98 -6.54
CA GLU A 420 19.04 23.34 -6.96
C GLU A 420 17.52 23.52 -6.92
N LEU A 421 17.03 24.57 -6.24
CA LEU A 421 15.61 24.82 -5.99
C LEU A 421 15.12 26.22 -6.41
N PHE A 422 16.00 27.14 -6.77
CA PHE A 422 15.67 28.53 -7.14
C PHE A 422 15.86 28.72 -8.65
N ARG A 423 15.03 29.56 -9.28
CA ARG A 423 15.19 29.94 -10.69
C ARG A 423 15.81 31.31 -10.87
N LEU A 424 15.60 32.25 -9.94
CA LEU A 424 16.21 33.59 -10.02
C LEU A 424 17.73 33.52 -9.84
N GLU A 425 18.49 34.15 -10.74
CA GLU A 425 19.96 34.07 -10.75
C GLU A 425 20.58 34.57 -9.45
N ARG A 426 20.05 35.66 -8.87
CA ARG A 426 20.54 36.19 -7.58
C ARG A 426 20.32 35.22 -6.40
N LYS A 427 19.35 34.32 -6.50
CA LYS A 427 19.00 33.30 -5.50
C LYS A 427 19.57 31.92 -5.83
N LYS A 428 19.98 31.67 -7.09
CA LYS A 428 20.83 30.55 -7.52
C LYS A 428 22.26 30.67 -6.97
N LYS A 429 22.38 30.86 -5.66
CA LYS A 429 23.64 30.72 -4.94
C LYS A 429 23.89 29.23 -4.67
N PHE A 430 23.95 28.41 -5.72
CA PHE A 430 24.57 27.10 -5.58
C PHE A 430 26.09 27.31 -5.61
N THR A 431 26.74 27.14 -4.46
CA THR A 431 28.19 27.03 -4.45
C THR A 431 28.54 25.69 -5.11
N LYS A 432 29.22 25.73 -6.26
CA LYS A 432 29.86 24.58 -6.96
C LYS A 432 30.84 23.74 -6.10
N ASN A 433 30.91 23.99 -4.80
CA ASN A 433 31.62 23.17 -3.83
C ASN A 433 30.62 22.27 -3.09
N GLY A 434 29.96 21.39 -3.84
CA GLY A 434 29.19 20.24 -3.34
C GLY A 434 30.04 19.21 -2.58
N GLY A 435 31.03 19.65 -1.81
CA GLY A 435 31.63 18.85 -0.75
C GLY A 435 30.75 18.99 0.47
N LEU A 436 29.65 18.25 0.50
CA LEU A 436 28.94 17.98 1.74
C LEU A 436 29.95 17.27 2.65
N GLY A 437 30.65 18.04 3.49
CA GLY A 437 31.32 17.48 4.66
C GLY A 437 30.28 16.81 5.57
N SER A 438 30.68 16.45 6.79
CA SER A 438 29.80 15.80 7.78
C SER A 438 28.40 16.41 7.94
N GLN A 439 28.22 17.71 7.67
CA GLN A 439 26.94 18.42 7.74
C GLN A 439 25.97 18.10 6.61
N GLY A 440 26.46 17.73 5.43
CA GLY A 440 25.59 17.44 4.29
C GLY A 440 25.03 16.04 4.30
N PHE A 441 25.81 15.09 4.79
CA PHE A 441 25.32 13.76 5.12
C PHE A 441 24.13 13.82 6.10
N ARG A 442 24.11 14.79 7.03
CA ARG A 442 22.97 15.00 7.94
C ARG A 442 21.68 15.43 7.26
N SER A 443 21.71 15.95 6.04
CA SER A 443 20.49 16.24 5.28
C SER A 443 19.85 14.98 4.68
N LEU A 444 20.65 13.91 4.55
CA LEU A 444 20.27 12.65 3.89
C LEU A 444 19.74 11.58 4.85
N HIS A 445 19.73 11.85 6.16
CA HIS A 445 19.18 10.95 7.18
C HIS A 445 18.45 11.74 8.28
N ARG A 446 17.58 11.04 9.02
CA ARG A 446 16.84 11.52 10.18
C ARG A 446 17.38 10.82 11.43
N MET A 447 17.90 11.60 12.38
CA MET A 447 18.29 11.02 13.67
C MET A 447 17.03 10.66 14.44
N ILE A 448 17.02 9.51 15.11
CA ILE A 448 16.00 9.19 16.10
C ILE A 448 16.39 9.93 17.38
N VAL A 449 15.55 10.85 17.85
CA VAL A 449 15.88 11.78 18.96
C VAL A 449 15.20 11.40 20.26
N SER A 450 14.01 10.82 20.21
CA SER A 450 13.34 10.22 21.37
C SER A 450 12.43 9.07 20.94
N ILE A 451 12.25 8.13 21.87
CA ILE A 451 11.25 7.06 21.79
C ILE A 451 10.54 7.08 23.14
N GLU A 452 9.25 7.39 23.12
CA GLU A 452 8.43 7.57 24.32
C GLU A 452 7.28 6.57 24.28
N GLU A 453 7.09 5.80 25.35
CA GLU A 453 5.93 4.91 25.46
C GLU A 453 4.64 5.75 25.51
N VAL A 454 3.65 5.32 24.74
CA VAL A 454 2.32 5.94 24.67
C VAL A 454 1.26 4.90 24.94
N GLU A 455 0.06 5.36 25.30
CA GLU A 455 -1.07 4.46 25.52
C GLU A 455 -1.28 3.55 24.30
N PRO A 456 -1.30 2.22 24.48
CA PRO A 456 -1.55 1.31 23.40
C PRO A 456 -2.88 1.61 22.71
N THR A 457 -2.85 1.62 21.39
CA THR A 457 -4.02 1.82 20.54
C THR A 457 -3.89 0.94 19.30
N THR A 458 -4.94 0.89 18.49
CA THR A 458 -4.96 0.03 17.32
C THR A 458 -3.85 0.42 16.33
N VAL A 459 -3.11 -0.58 15.90
CA VAL A 459 -2.08 -0.50 14.87
C VAL A 459 -2.44 -1.41 13.70
N ARG A 460 -1.84 -1.16 12.54
CA ARG A 460 -1.98 -1.97 11.33
C ARG A 460 -0.64 -2.08 10.65
N CYS A 461 -0.38 -3.19 9.98
CA CYS A 461 0.81 -3.38 9.16
C CYS A 461 0.45 -3.58 7.69
N LEU A 462 1.39 -3.25 6.80
CA LEU A 462 1.29 -3.48 5.35
C LEU A 462 2.46 -4.34 4.89
N THR A 463 2.20 -5.21 3.93
CA THR A 463 3.22 -5.91 3.13
C THR A 463 3.19 -5.34 1.72
N VAL A 464 4.35 -4.96 1.19
CA VAL A 464 4.52 -4.41 -0.15
C VAL A 464 5.44 -5.29 -1.00
N ASP A 465 5.34 -5.20 -2.32
CA ASP A 465 6.17 -5.93 -3.30
C ASP A 465 7.52 -5.23 -3.60
N SER A 466 7.93 -4.24 -2.80
CA SER A 466 9.20 -3.54 -3.00
C SER A 466 10.40 -4.47 -2.78
N PRO A 467 11.50 -4.31 -3.54
CA PRO A 467 12.67 -5.20 -3.45
C PRO A 467 13.28 -5.29 -2.05
N ASN A 468 13.19 -4.20 -1.27
CA ASN A 468 13.71 -4.12 0.08
C ASN A 468 12.62 -4.30 1.15
N SER A 469 11.38 -4.64 0.76
CA SER A 469 10.30 -4.88 1.72
C SER A 469 10.01 -3.65 2.61
N MET A 470 10.21 -2.45 2.06
CA MET A 470 9.98 -1.18 2.72
C MET A 470 8.97 -0.30 1.98
N TYR A 471 8.31 0.58 2.73
CA TYR A 471 7.41 1.60 2.21
C TYR A 471 7.54 2.91 2.99
N LEU A 472 7.05 4.02 2.42
CA LEU A 472 7.06 5.33 3.06
C LEU A 472 5.82 5.55 3.94
N CYS A 473 5.98 6.27 5.05
CA CYS A 473 4.91 6.66 5.96
C CYS A 473 5.09 8.09 6.49
N GLY A 474 3.99 8.67 6.97
CA GLY A 474 3.93 10.04 7.46
C GLY A 474 4.05 11.09 6.37
N THR A 475 3.75 12.34 6.73
CA THR A 475 3.85 13.51 5.82
C THR A 475 5.28 13.87 5.45
N SER A 476 6.26 13.32 6.18
CA SER A 476 7.70 13.52 5.96
C SER A 476 8.37 12.40 5.15
N PHE A 477 7.58 11.46 4.60
CA PHE A 477 8.02 10.37 3.72
C PHE A 477 9.13 9.50 4.35
N ILE A 478 8.81 8.93 5.51
CA ILE A 478 9.73 8.14 6.34
C ILE A 478 9.71 6.66 5.91
N PRO A 479 10.85 6.04 5.56
CA PRO A 479 10.91 4.61 5.21
C PRO A 479 10.80 3.69 6.45
N THR A 480 10.07 2.58 6.31
CA THR A 480 9.85 1.51 7.33
C THR A 480 9.91 0.08 6.72
N HIS A 481 10.19 -0.98 7.50
CA HIS A 481 10.53 -2.35 7.06
C HIS A 481 9.51 -3.48 7.42
N ASN A 482 9.40 -4.55 6.61
CA ASN A 482 8.51 -5.73 6.82
C ASN A 482 9.25 -7.13 7.02
N THR A 483 8.60 -8.13 7.70
CA THR A 483 8.93 -9.48 8.36
C THR A 483 10.36 -10.15 8.55
N ARG A 484 10.60 -10.95 9.67
CA ARG A 484 11.85 -11.71 10.12
C ARG A 484 11.75 -13.24 10.56
N ALA A 485 10.57 -13.83 10.80
CA ALA A 485 10.42 -15.08 11.59
C ALA A 485 11.01 -16.41 11.02
N GLY A 486 10.85 -16.71 9.73
CA GLY A 486 11.26 -18.02 9.19
C GLY A 486 12.79 -18.26 9.16
N SER A 487 13.58 -17.18 9.09
CA SER A 487 15.04 -17.26 9.11
C SER A 487 15.61 -17.66 10.47
N GLU A 488 14.91 -17.31 11.57
CA GLU A 488 15.34 -17.68 12.93
C GLU A 488 15.14 -19.18 13.20
N TRP A 489 14.11 -19.81 12.63
CA TRP A 489 13.89 -21.26 12.77
C TRP A 489 15.00 -22.08 12.13
N ILE A 490 15.41 -21.74 10.89
CA ILE A 490 16.55 -22.42 10.24
C ILE A 490 17.84 -22.22 11.04
N ARG A 491 18.04 -21.03 11.62
CA ARG A 491 19.20 -20.75 12.47
C ARG A 491 19.23 -21.67 13.69
N GLU A 492 18.11 -21.83 14.40
CA GLU A 492 18.02 -22.73 15.56
C GLU A 492 18.34 -24.18 15.17
N LYS A 493 17.75 -24.69 14.09
CA LYS A 493 18.06 -26.03 13.58
C LYS A 493 19.53 -26.18 13.19
N ALA A 494 20.13 -25.15 12.61
CA ALA A 494 21.53 -25.16 12.20
C ALA A 494 22.51 -25.19 13.39
N ARG A 495 22.10 -24.77 14.59
CA ARG A 495 22.92 -24.88 15.83
C ARG A 495 23.01 -26.31 16.36
N ASP A 496 22.02 -27.15 16.08
CA ASP A 496 22.01 -28.54 16.55
C ASP A 496 23.15 -29.34 15.90
N THR A 497 23.94 -29.99 16.75
CA THR A 497 25.05 -30.87 16.37
C THR A 497 24.89 -32.28 16.96
N SER A 498 23.81 -32.52 17.71
CA SER A 498 23.56 -33.76 18.46
C SER A 498 23.37 -34.99 17.57
N GLN A 499 23.01 -34.78 16.30
CA GLN A 499 22.81 -35.85 15.29
C GLN A 499 23.92 -35.86 14.23
N GLY A 500 25.02 -35.15 14.47
CA GLY A 500 26.09 -34.96 13.49
C GLY A 500 25.74 -33.87 12.48
N ARG A 501 26.32 -33.97 11.27
CA ARG A 501 26.14 -32.96 10.22
C ARG A 501 24.73 -33.00 9.65
N LEU A 502 24.00 -31.93 9.86
CA LEU A 502 22.65 -31.73 9.32
C LEU A 502 22.68 -31.25 7.88
N ARG A 503 21.67 -31.68 7.11
CA ARG A 503 21.38 -31.21 5.76
C ARG A 503 19.96 -30.66 5.72
N MET A 504 19.81 -29.41 5.35
CA MET A 504 18.54 -28.67 5.37
C MET A 504 18.18 -28.18 3.97
N GLY A 505 16.92 -27.79 3.77
CA GLY A 505 16.45 -27.17 2.54
C GLY A 505 15.66 -25.89 2.79
N ILE A 506 15.86 -24.90 1.94
CA ILE A 506 15.00 -23.70 1.87
C ILE A 506 14.34 -23.68 0.51
N VAL A 507 13.03 -23.49 0.48
CA VAL A 507 12.23 -23.43 -0.73
C VAL A 507 11.41 -22.13 -0.72
N ALA A 508 11.46 -21.37 -1.80
CA ALA A 508 10.56 -20.23 -2.04
C ALA A 508 9.99 -20.30 -3.45
N LYS A 509 9.16 -19.31 -3.83
CA LYS A 509 8.50 -19.28 -5.14
C LYS A 509 9.51 -19.41 -6.28
N THR A 510 10.44 -18.46 -6.40
CA THR A 510 11.50 -18.45 -7.42
C THR A 510 12.90 -18.55 -6.81
N ALA A 511 13.91 -18.91 -7.62
CA ALA A 511 15.31 -18.93 -7.17
C ALA A 511 15.85 -17.52 -6.82
N ALA A 512 15.31 -16.48 -7.45
CA ALA A 512 15.63 -15.10 -7.12
C ALA A 512 15.09 -14.73 -5.73
N ASP A 513 13.85 -15.11 -5.41
CA ASP A 513 13.25 -14.86 -4.09
C ASP A 513 14.06 -15.53 -2.98
N VAL A 514 14.51 -16.77 -3.20
CA VAL A 514 15.37 -17.46 -2.23
C VAL A 514 16.68 -16.70 -2.01
N ARG A 515 17.34 -16.24 -3.08
CA ARG A 515 18.62 -15.51 -2.95
C ARG A 515 18.41 -14.14 -2.32
N ASP A 516 17.58 -13.31 -2.94
CA ASP A 516 17.49 -11.88 -2.67
C ASP A 516 16.72 -11.59 -1.38
N THR A 517 15.70 -12.38 -1.08
CA THR A 517 14.84 -12.18 0.10
C THR A 517 15.23 -13.11 1.25
N VAL A 518 15.34 -14.42 0.99
CA VAL A 518 15.49 -15.41 2.05
C VAL A 518 16.92 -15.56 2.56
N VAL A 519 17.93 -15.40 1.69
CA VAL A 519 19.35 -15.60 2.07
C VAL A 519 20.07 -14.28 2.32
N GLU A 520 20.08 -13.39 1.33
CA GLU A 520 20.84 -12.13 1.36
C GLU A 520 20.03 -10.95 1.89
N GLY A 521 18.70 -11.10 1.94
CA GLY A 521 17.76 -10.11 2.44
C GLY A 521 18.02 -9.73 3.89
N LEU A 522 17.53 -8.58 4.30
CA LEU A 522 17.80 -8.02 5.63
C LEU A 522 17.15 -8.81 6.77
N SER A 523 16.10 -9.57 6.48
CA SER A 523 15.53 -10.59 7.35
C SER A 523 15.95 -12.01 6.99
N GLY A 524 16.83 -12.15 6.00
CA GLY A 524 17.31 -13.42 5.49
C GLY A 524 18.34 -14.08 6.40
N ILE A 525 18.69 -15.32 6.07
CA ILE A 525 19.59 -16.18 6.83
C ILE A 525 20.91 -15.48 7.19
N LEU A 526 21.51 -14.72 6.28
CA LEU A 526 22.80 -14.07 6.56
C LEU A 526 22.70 -12.91 7.57
N ALA A 527 21.53 -12.31 7.75
CA ALA A 527 21.34 -11.17 8.65
C ALA A 527 21.04 -11.60 10.09
N VAL A 528 20.35 -12.74 10.28
CA VAL A 528 19.92 -13.22 11.61
C VAL A 528 20.99 -13.97 12.42
N HIS A 529 22.18 -14.18 11.86
CA HIS A 529 23.27 -14.91 12.53
C HIS A 529 24.31 -13.98 13.16
N PRO A 530 24.77 -14.27 14.39
CA PRO A 530 25.96 -13.63 14.94
C PRO A 530 27.20 -14.02 14.12
N PRO A 531 28.27 -13.19 14.10
CA PRO A 531 29.45 -13.42 13.27
C PRO A 531 30.12 -14.80 13.46
N SER A 532 30.08 -15.36 14.66
CA SER A 532 30.65 -16.67 15.02
C SER A 532 29.90 -17.86 14.41
N GLU A 533 28.61 -17.71 14.11
CA GLU A 533 27.74 -18.78 13.63
C GLU A 533 27.29 -18.58 12.18
N LYS A 534 27.66 -17.44 11.58
CA LYS A 534 27.18 -17.03 10.27
C LYS A 534 27.58 -18.03 9.18
N PRO A 535 26.63 -18.51 8.36
CA PRO A 535 26.95 -19.41 7.27
C PRO A 535 27.68 -18.71 6.13
N THR A 536 28.51 -19.48 5.42
CA THR A 536 29.08 -19.09 4.13
C THR A 536 28.08 -19.41 3.01
N TYR A 537 27.73 -18.43 2.20
CA TYR A 537 26.85 -18.61 1.05
C TYR A 537 27.64 -18.78 -0.25
N GLU A 538 27.36 -19.86 -0.98
CA GLU A 538 27.91 -20.15 -2.31
C GLU A 538 26.78 -20.17 -3.36
N PRO A 539 26.43 -19.02 -3.99
CA PRO A 539 25.29 -18.91 -4.90
C PRO A 539 25.32 -19.90 -6.06
N SER A 540 26.49 -20.10 -6.67
CA SER A 540 26.68 -21.03 -7.80
C SER A 540 26.41 -22.49 -7.45
N LYS A 541 26.51 -22.84 -6.15
CA LYS A 541 26.21 -24.18 -5.63
C LYS A 541 24.84 -24.27 -4.97
N ARG A 542 24.14 -23.14 -4.80
CA ARG A 542 22.87 -23.04 -4.06
C ARG A 542 23.00 -23.59 -2.63
N LEU A 543 24.12 -23.27 -1.98
CA LEU A 543 24.52 -23.90 -0.73
C LEU A 543 24.89 -22.84 0.31
N LEU A 544 24.36 -23.01 1.52
CA LEU A 544 24.81 -22.37 2.74
C LEU A 544 25.53 -23.40 3.60
N THR A 545 26.70 -23.03 4.14
CA THR A 545 27.49 -23.91 5.03
C THR A 545 27.81 -23.19 6.32
N TRP A 546 27.38 -23.73 7.45
CA TRP A 546 27.65 -23.21 8.79
C TRP A 546 29.05 -23.61 9.27
N PRO A 547 29.66 -22.84 10.20
CA PRO A 547 30.98 -23.15 10.75
C PRO A 547 31.08 -24.54 11.41
N ASN A 548 29.98 -25.06 11.95
CA ASN A 548 29.89 -26.41 12.52
C ASN A 548 29.78 -27.53 11.47
N GLY A 549 29.74 -27.18 10.18
CA GLY A 549 29.67 -28.12 9.06
C GLY A 549 28.25 -28.46 8.60
N ASN A 550 27.22 -27.93 9.25
CA ASN A 550 25.83 -28.08 8.79
C ASN A 550 25.61 -27.35 7.46
N GLU A 551 24.72 -27.88 6.64
CA GLU A 551 24.49 -27.39 5.28
C GLU A 551 23.01 -27.16 4.99
N CYS A 552 22.71 -26.12 4.18
CA CYS A 552 21.38 -25.88 3.66
C CYS A 552 21.42 -25.65 2.15
N LEU A 553 20.63 -26.44 1.41
CA LEU A 553 20.43 -26.29 -0.03
C LEU A 553 19.25 -25.38 -0.34
N LEU A 554 19.34 -24.63 -1.44
CA LEU A 554 18.32 -23.65 -1.87
C LEU A 554 17.57 -24.14 -3.12
N PHE A 555 16.24 -24.08 -3.08
CA PHE A 555 15.37 -24.61 -4.12
C PHE A 555 14.27 -23.62 -4.53
N SER A 556 13.90 -23.66 -5.81
CA SER A 556 12.74 -22.93 -6.34
C SER A 556 11.54 -23.87 -6.45
N SER A 557 10.35 -23.41 -6.05
CA SER A 557 9.11 -24.16 -6.23
C SER A 557 8.77 -24.40 -7.71
N GLU A 558 9.27 -23.56 -8.62
CA GLU A 558 9.11 -23.70 -10.07
C GLU A 558 9.96 -24.82 -10.67
N SER A 559 10.89 -25.40 -9.89
CA SER A 559 11.77 -26.49 -10.33
C SER A 559 11.67 -27.70 -9.39
N PRO A 560 10.49 -28.35 -9.29
CA PRO A 560 10.22 -29.42 -8.34
C PRO A 560 11.18 -30.62 -8.44
N ASP A 561 11.65 -30.97 -9.64
CA ASP A 561 12.59 -32.07 -9.86
C ASP A 561 13.91 -31.93 -9.05
N GLN A 562 14.31 -30.71 -8.69
CA GLN A 562 15.53 -30.46 -7.92
C GLN A 562 15.47 -31.00 -6.49
N LEU A 563 14.26 -31.17 -5.95
CA LEU A 563 14.01 -31.66 -4.58
C LEU A 563 14.05 -33.19 -4.47
N ARG A 564 14.13 -33.93 -5.58
CA ARG A 564 14.09 -35.41 -5.56
C ARG A 564 15.37 -36.10 -5.10
N GLY A 565 16.51 -35.53 -5.46
CA GLY A 565 17.83 -36.10 -5.19
C GLY A 565 18.31 -35.93 -3.74
N PRO A 566 18.10 -34.77 -3.09
CA PRO A 566 18.56 -34.53 -1.74
C PRO A 566 17.84 -35.37 -0.68
N SER A 567 18.60 -35.83 0.33
CA SER A 567 18.06 -36.30 1.60
C SER A 567 18.32 -35.24 2.67
N LEU A 568 17.26 -34.73 3.30
CA LEU A 568 17.25 -33.57 4.19
C LEU A 568 16.65 -33.94 5.56
N HIS A 569 17.08 -33.22 6.60
CA HIS A 569 16.58 -33.31 7.97
C HIS A 569 15.42 -32.33 8.17
N TYR A 570 15.61 -31.09 7.71
CA TYR A 570 14.66 -30.00 7.89
C TYR A 570 14.43 -29.25 6.58
N VAL A 571 13.21 -28.80 6.34
CA VAL A 571 12.89 -27.89 5.23
C VAL A 571 12.09 -26.70 5.71
N TRP A 572 12.51 -25.49 5.33
CA TRP A 572 11.70 -24.28 5.45
C TRP A 572 11.13 -23.92 4.09
N GLY A 573 9.81 -23.77 4.02
CA GLY A 573 9.12 -23.23 2.86
C GLY A 573 8.57 -21.83 3.09
N ASP A 574 9.16 -20.82 2.44
CA ASP A 574 8.66 -19.45 2.46
C ASP A 574 7.62 -19.20 1.35
N GLU A 575 6.65 -18.34 1.65
CA GLU A 575 5.47 -18.08 0.81
C GLU A 575 4.81 -19.36 0.27
N PHE A 576 4.58 -20.34 1.13
CA PHE A 576 4.07 -21.65 0.69
C PHE A 576 2.84 -21.58 -0.22
N ALA A 577 1.90 -20.68 0.05
CA ALA A 577 0.71 -20.50 -0.75
C ALA A 577 0.95 -19.92 -2.16
N ALA A 578 2.15 -19.41 -2.45
CA ALA A 578 2.54 -18.89 -3.76
C ALA A 578 3.35 -19.91 -4.59
N TRP A 579 3.57 -21.12 -4.06
CA TRP A 579 4.34 -22.15 -4.75
C TRP A 579 3.64 -22.64 -6.00
N SER A 580 4.44 -23.02 -7.00
CA SER A 580 3.94 -23.66 -8.21
C SER A 580 3.18 -24.95 -7.86
N THR A 581 1.95 -25.05 -8.38
CA THR A 581 1.13 -26.27 -8.32
C THR A 581 1.44 -27.21 -9.49
N ILE A 582 2.31 -26.79 -10.43
CA ILE A 582 2.66 -27.59 -11.60
C ILE A 582 3.49 -28.79 -11.13
N PRO A 583 3.03 -30.02 -11.37
CA PRO A 583 3.78 -31.20 -11.00
C PRO A 583 4.98 -31.41 -11.92
N ASP A 584 5.98 -32.12 -11.41
CA ASP A 584 7.12 -32.57 -12.18
C ASP A 584 6.76 -33.69 -13.18
N SER A 585 7.80 -34.19 -13.86
CA SER A 585 7.71 -35.28 -14.84
C SER A 585 7.09 -36.59 -14.33
N SER A 586 6.93 -36.79 -13.02
CA SER A 586 6.26 -37.96 -12.45
C SER A 586 5.00 -37.62 -11.64
N GLY A 587 4.46 -36.41 -11.83
CA GLY A 587 3.17 -36.03 -11.26
C GLY A 587 3.23 -35.47 -9.85
N LEU A 588 4.43 -35.21 -9.28
CA LEU A 588 4.59 -34.72 -7.90
C LEU A 588 4.85 -33.21 -7.86
N THR A 589 4.24 -32.51 -6.92
CA THR A 589 4.46 -31.06 -6.73
C THR A 589 5.76 -30.78 -5.99
N ALA A 590 6.18 -29.51 -5.93
CA ALA A 590 7.32 -29.10 -5.12
C ALA A 590 7.13 -29.43 -3.63
N PHE A 591 5.89 -29.34 -3.13
CA PHE A 591 5.56 -29.72 -1.76
C PHE A 591 5.73 -31.23 -1.52
N ASP A 592 5.21 -32.06 -2.43
CA ASP A 592 5.33 -33.52 -2.32
C ASP A 592 6.81 -33.94 -2.34
N ASN A 593 7.59 -33.38 -3.27
CA ASN A 593 9.03 -33.65 -3.34
C ASN A 593 9.77 -33.15 -2.09
N ALA A 594 9.41 -32.00 -1.52
CA ALA A 594 10.00 -31.52 -0.27
C ALA A 594 9.69 -32.46 0.92
N MET A 595 8.46 -32.99 0.99
CA MET A 595 8.07 -33.99 1.98
C MET A 595 8.88 -35.29 1.86
N PHE A 596 9.11 -35.77 0.62
CA PHE A 596 9.94 -36.96 0.38
C PHE A 596 11.43 -36.73 0.64
N ALA A 597 11.94 -35.54 0.30
CA ALA A 597 13.32 -35.16 0.54
C ALA A 597 13.64 -35.10 2.04
N THR A 598 12.67 -34.63 2.84
CA THR A 598 12.84 -34.45 4.30
C THR A 598 12.67 -35.78 5.03
N ARG A 599 13.67 -36.65 5.02
CA ARG A 599 13.56 -38.03 5.54
C ARG A 599 14.70 -38.49 6.44
N GLU A 600 15.67 -37.63 6.70
CA GLU A 600 16.87 -37.96 7.47
C GLU A 600 16.76 -37.52 8.94
N GLY A 601 17.46 -38.24 9.81
CA GLY A 601 17.51 -37.94 11.24
C GLY A 601 16.37 -38.55 12.04
N LYS A 602 16.39 -38.29 13.36
CA LYS A 602 15.45 -38.90 14.31
C LYS A 602 14.04 -38.31 14.21
N ASN A 603 13.92 -37.04 13.84
CA ASN A 603 12.65 -36.35 13.66
C ASN A 603 12.72 -35.35 12.49
N PRO A 604 12.49 -35.80 11.25
CA PRO A 604 12.54 -34.91 10.11
C PRO A 604 11.31 -33.99 10.07
N GLN A 605 11.50 -32.69 9.89
CA GLN A 605 10.44 -31.66 10.06
C GLN A 605 10.40 -30.65 8.91
N LEU A 606 9.20 -30.12 8.64
CA LEU A 606 8.99 -29.01 7.72
C LEU A 606 8.33 -27.84 8.44
N MET A 607 8.85 -26.63 8.23
CA MET A 607 8.17 -25.39 8.60
C MET A 607 7.71 -24.70 7.32
N LEU A 608 6.43 -24.32 7.27
CA LEU A 608 5.84 -23.58 6.16
C LEU A 608 5.33 -22.23 6.65
N THR A 609 5.90 -21.15 6.14
CA THR A 609 5.46 -19.78 6.45
C THR A 609 4.64 -19.26 5.29
N THR A 610 3.39 -18.88 5.55
CA THR A 610 2.58 -18.30 4.48
C THR A 610 1.44 -17.43 4.99
N THR A 611 1.11 -16.43 4.16
CA THR A 611 -0.12 -15.67 4.29
C THR A 611 -1.30 -16.57 3.89
N PRO A 612 -2.46 -16.51 4.57
CA PRO A 612 -3.60 -17.35 4.24
C PRO A 612 -4.16 -17.01 2.85
N LYS A 613 -3.65 -17.65 1.79
CA LYS A 613 -4.22 -17.62 0.44
C LYS A 613 -4.93 -18.95 0.18
N LYS A 614 -6.07 -18.88 -0.52
CA LYS A 614 -6.94 -20.02 -0.86
C LYS A 614 -6.34 -20.86 -2.00
N VAL A 615 -5.23 -21.55 -1.75
CA VAL A 615 -4.64 -22.52 -2.71
C VAL A 615 -4.82 -23.96 -2.25
N SER A 616 -4.94 -24.87 -3.22
CA SER A 616 -5.23 -26.30 -2.99
C SER A 616 -4.25 -26.95 -2.01
N SER A 617 -2.96 -26.61 -2.07
CA SER A 617 -1.92 -27.13 -1.18
C SER A 617 -2.12 -26.73 0.29
N VAL A 618 -2.59 -25.50 0.55
CA VAL A 618 -2.89 -25.02 1.92
C VAL A 618 -4.18 -25.65 2.43
N LYS A 619 -5.22 -25.75 1.59
CA LYS A 619 -6.48 -26.44 1.92
C LYS A 619 -6.23 -27.90 2.32
N LYS A 620 -5.38 -28.60 1.56
CA LYS A 620 -4.99 -29.99 1.85
C LYS A 620 -4.30 -30.12 3.20
N LEU A 621 -3.33 -29.25 3.52
CA LEU A 621 -2.65 -29.26 4.82
C LEU A 621 -3.59 -28.95 6.00
N LEU A 622 -4.55 -28.05 5.80
CA LEU A 622 -5.58 -27.74 6.79
C LEU A 622 -6.47 -28.97 7.06
N ALA A 623 -6.98 -29.62 6.03
CA ALA A 623 -7.77 -30.85 6.17
C ALA A 623 -6.93 -31.99 6.79
N ASP A 624 -5.68 -32.14 6.35
CA ASP A 624 -4.76 -33.15 6.86
C ASP A 624 -4.38 -32.92 8.34
N SER A 625 -4.50 -31.70 8.86
CA SER A 625 -4.23 -31.39 10.26
C SER A 625 -5.27 -31.94 11.24
N GLU A 626 -6.47 -32.25 10.77
CA GLU A 626 -7.51 -32.88 11.60
C GLU A 626 -7.18 -34.35 11.92
N ASP A 627 -6.27 -34.97 11.17
CA ASP A 627 -5.77 -36.32 11.40
C ASP A 627 -4.51 -36.28 12.29
N PRO A 628 -4.59 -36.66 13.57
CA PRO A 628 -3.45 -36.62 14.49
C PRO A 628 -2.27 -37.50 14.05
N SER A 629 -2.53 -38.52 13.23
CA SER A 629 -1.48 -39.43 12.73
C SER A 629 -0.52 -38.75 11.73
N LYS A 630 -0.97 -37.67 11.09
CA LYS A 630 -0.16 -36.89 10.14
C LYS A 630 0.79 -35.90 10.82
N ARG A 631 0.63 -35.67 12.13
CA ARG A 631 1.48 -34.80 12.96
C ARG A 631 1.64 -33.39 12.36
N ILE A 632 0.53 -32.76 11.96
CA ILE A 632 0.54 -31.41 11.39
C ILE A 632 0.06 -30.44 12.45
N ILE A 633 0.88 -29.44 12.76
CA ILE A 633 0.52 -28.36 13.69
C ILE A 633 0.29 -27.10 12.88
N ILE A 634 -0.79 -26.39 13.20
CA ILE A 634 -1.11 -25.10 12.61
C ILE A 634 -1.11 -24.05 13.70
N THR A 635 -0.31 -23.01 13.51
CA THR A 635 -0.39 -21.81 14.34
C THR A 635 -1.09 -20.70 13.58
N ARG A 636 -2.07 -20.03 14.22
CA ARG A 636 -2.84 -18.92 13.65
C ARG A 636 -2.74 -17.69 14.56
N GLY A 637 -2.75 -16.49 13.99
CA GLY A 637 -3.07 -15.25 14.74
C GLY A 637 -4.54 -14.90 14.54
N LYS A 638 -5.34 -14.76 15.61
CA LYS A 638 -6.78 -14.47 15.53
C LYS A 638 -7.13 -13.04 15.97
N THR A 639 -8.07 -12.41 15.26
CA THR A 639 -8.66 -11.07 15.56
C THR A 639 -9.75 -11.12 16.65
N SER A 640 -10.37 -12.28 16.91
CA SER A 640 -11.57 -12.40 17.78
C SER A 640 -11.31 -12.41 19.30
N ASP A 641 -10.06 -12.38 19.75
CA ASP A 641 -9.71 -12.40 21.19
C ASP A 641 -9.86 -11.03 21.90
N ASN A 642 -10.32 -9.98 21.20
CA ASN A 642 -10.37 -8.60 21.74
C ASN A 642 -11.77 -7.95 21.77
N SER A 643 -12.84 -8.76 21.71
CA SER A 643 -14.23 -8.28 21.65
C SER A 643 -14.68 -7.47 22.88
N SER A 644 -13.97 -7.55 24.00
CA SER A 644 -14.30 -6.84 25.25
C SER A 644 -13.77 -5.40 25.34
N ASN A 645 -12.87 -4.98 24.44
CA ASN A 645 -12.18 -3.68 24.50
C ASN A 645 -12.37 -2.79 23.25
N LEU A 646 -13.24 -3.17 22.32
CA LEU A 646 -13.55 -2.38 21.12
C LEU A 646 -14.62 -1.32 21.41
N ASP A 647 -14.40 -0.11 20.89
CA ASP A 647 -15.37 0.99 20.99
C ASP A 647 -16.67 0.64 20.23
N LYS A 648 -17.82 0.91 20.86
CA LYS A 648 -19.14 0.59 20.31
C LYS A 648 -19.40 1.26 18.97
N SER A 649 -18.87 2.45 18.70
CA SER A 649 -19.06 3.13 17.41
C SER A 649 -18.25 2.51 16.28
N TYR A 650 -17.09 1.91 16.58
CA TYR A 650 -16.27 1.18 15.61
C TYR A 650 -16.92 -0.15 15.22
N ILE A 651 -17.51 -0.85 16.20
CA ILE A 651 -18.37 -2.01 15.96
C ILE A 651 -19.58 -1.60 15.11
N ASP A 652 -20.28 -0.51 15.45
CA ASP A 652 -21.48 -0.09 14.70
C ASP A 652 -21.17 0.35 13.25
N ASP A 653 -20.00 0.95 12.97
CA ASP A 653 -19.59 1.34 11.61
C ASP A 653 -19.06 0.16 10.77
N MET A 654 -18.33 -0.79 11.37
CA MET A 654 -17.88 -2.02 10.71
C MET A 654 -19.03 -2.99 10.47
N TYR A 655 -19.88 -3.23 11.47
CA TYR A 655 -21.10 -4.01 11.32
C TYR A 655 -22.09 -3.29 10.39
N GLY A 656 -22.16 -1.96 10.40
CA GLY A 656 -23.04 -1.18 9.51
C GLY A 656 -22.69 -1.30 8.01
N LYS A 657 -21.41 -1.51 7.67
CA LYS A 657 -20.96 -1.70 6.27
C LYS A 657 -20.88 -3.16 5.82
N TYR A 658 -20.63 -4.10 6.73
CA TYR A 658 -20.30 -5.50 6.40
C TYR A 658 -21.23 -6.56 7.03
N ALA A 659 -22.26 -6.15 7.78
CA ALA A 659 -23.21 -7.08 8.39
C ALA A 659 -23.85 -8.02 7.36
N GLY A 660 -23.69 -9.32 7.59
CA GLY A 660 -24.30 -10.39 6.81
C GLY A 660 -23.56 -10.78 5.52
N THR A 661 -22.32 -10.32 5.33
CA THR A 661 -21.49 -10.72 4.17
C THR A 661 -20.57 -11.90 4.51
N LYS A 662 -20.35 -12.84 3.57
CA LYS A 662 -19.35 -13.92 3.71
C LYS A 662 -17.92 -13.41 3.94
N LEU A 663 -17.67 -12.12 3.65
CA LEU A 663 -16.41 -11.44 3.96
C LEU A 663 -16.23 -11.27 5.48
N MET A 664 -17.30 -11.01 6.24
CA MET A 664 -17.24 -10.85 7.70
C MET A 664 -16.88 -12.15 8.43
N GLU A 665 -17.42 -13.31 8.03
CA GLU A 665 -17.07 -14.62 8.62
C GLU A 665 -15.66 -15.09 8.20
N GLN A 666 -15.20 -14.68 7.01
CA GLN A 666 -13.84 -14.95 6.52
C GLN A 666 -12.78 -14.08 7.21
N GLU A 667 -13.09 -12.81 7.52
CA GLU A 667 -12.16 -11.83 8.09
C GLU A 667 -12.13 -11.87 9.64
N LEU A 668 -13.21 -12.29 10.32
CA LEU A 668 -13.26 -12.30 11.80
C LEU A 668 -12.99 -13.67 12.45
N GLU A 669 -13.35 -14.79 11.81
CA GLU A 669 -13.36 -16.12 12.45
C GLU A 669 -12.38 -17.14 11.82
N GLY A 670 -11.89 -16.90 10.60
CA GLY A 670 -10.90 -17.77 9.95
C GLY A 670 -11.42 -19.20 9.68
N ILE A 671 -12.70 -19.35 9.39
CA ILE A 671 -13.34 -20.64 9.05
C ILE A 671 -13.38 -20.81 7.51
N LEU A 672 -12.98 -21.98 7.04
CA LEU A 672 -13.06 -22.39 5.63
C LEU A 672 -14.44 -23.02 5.38
N LEU A 673 -15.22 -22.47 4.46
CA LEU A 673 -16.42 -23.13 3.93
C LEU A 673 -16.07 -23.80 2.60
N ASP A 674 -16.43 -25.07 2.49
CA ASP A 674 -16.30 -25.90 1.30
C ASP A 674 -17.15 -25.32 0.17
N ASP A 675 -16.63 -25.26 -1.06
CA ASP A 675 -17.40 -25.52 -2.27
C ASP A 675 -16.57 -25.33 -3.56
N ILE A 676 -17.05 -26.01 -4.61
CA ILE A 676 -16.43 -26.37 -5.89
C ILE A 676 -16.01 -25.14 -6.72
N ASP A 677 -14.75 -25.12 -7.20
CA ASP A 677 -14.16 -24.00 -7.97
C ASP A 677 -14.96 -23.67 -9.24
N GLY A 678 -15.28 -22.38 -9.44
CA GLY A 678 -15.73 -21.82 -10.74
C GLY A 678 -17.24 -21.63 -10.93
N VAL A 679 -18.08 -22.04 -9.97
CA VAL A 679 -19.55 -21.89 -10.03
C VAL A 679 -20.00 -20.60 -9.34
N LEU A 680 -20.97 -19.88 -9.93
CA LEU A 680 -21.49 -18.62 -9.39
C LEU A 680 -22.46 -18.81 -8.20
N TRP A 681 -23.24 -19.90 -8.19
CA TRP A 681 -24.18 -20.22 -7.12
C TRP A 681 -23.85 -21.55 -6.46
N LEU A 682 -23.92 -21.57 -5.13
CA LEU A 682 -23.74 -22.77 -4.33
C LEU A 682 -25.08 -23.37 -3.97
N GLN A 683 -25.16 -24.70 -3.90
CA GLN A 683 -26.39 -25.40 -3.51
C GLN A 683 -26.84 -24.94 -2.11
N GLU A 684 -25.90 -24.79 -1.18
CA GLU A 684 -26.16 -24.30 0.17
C GLU A 684 -26.80 -22.91 0.18
N ASN A 685 -26.28 -21.96 -0.62
CA ASN A 685 -26.86 -20.62 -0.72
C ASN A 685 -28.31 -20.64 -1.24
N LEU A 686 -28.64 -21.59 -2.13
CA LEU A 686 -30.01 -21.72 -2.66
C LEU A 686 -30.94 -22.33 -1.61
N ASP A 687 -30.43 -23.28 -0.83
CA ASP A 687 -31.16 -23.93 0.25
C ASP A 687 -31.41 -22.98 1.43
N ASP A 688 -30.42 -22.18 1.82
CA ASP A 688 -30.55 -21.15 2.87
C ASP A 688 -31.54 -20.05 2.48
N ASN A 689 -31.59 -19.71 1.19
CA ASN A 689 -32.51 -18.73 0.65
C ASN A 689 -33.87 -19.32 0.26
N ARG A 690 -34.09 -20.61 0.50
CA ARG A 690 -35.33 -21.28 0.14
C ARG A 690 -36.44 -20.93 1.12
N VAL A 691 -37.60 -20.60 0.56
CA VAL A 691 -38.82 -20.37 1.32
C VAL A 691 -39.93 -21.26 0.77
N PHE A 692 -40.71 -21.90 1.64
CA PHE A 692 -41.84 -22.73 1.22
C PHE A 692 -43.15 -21.93 1.08
N GLY A 693 -43.09 -20.61 1.22
CA GLY A 693 -44.19 -19.68 1.06
C GLY A 693 -43.72 -18.22 1.15
N LEU A 694 -44.54 -17.28 0.67
CA LEU A 694 -44.21 -15.86 0.73
C LEU A 694 -44.38 -15.32 2.16
N PRO A 695 -43.47 -14.46 2.67
CA PRO A 695 -43.43 -14.04 4.08
C PRO A 695 -44.72 -13.40 4.64
N THR A 696 -45.55 -12.83 3.79
CA THR A 696 -46.81 -12.15 4.17
C THR A 696 -48.06 -12.82 3.60
N GLY A 697 -47.93 -13.96 2.90
CA GLY A 697 -49.04 -14.59 2.16
C GLY A 697 -49.59 -13.77 0.98
N SER A 698 -49.11 -12.53 0.80
CA SER A 698 -49.45 -11.65 -0.31
C SER A 698 -48.46 -11.79 -1.46
N ILE A 699 -48.99 -11.84 -2.68
CA ILE A 699 -48.23 -11.88 -3.93
C ILE A 699 -47.29 -10.64 -4.01
N PRO A 700 -46.01 -10.77 -4.41
CA PRO A 700 -45.06 -9.66 -4.41
C PRO A 700 -45.58 -8.50 -5.28
N PRO A 701 -45.45 -7.24 -4.84
CA PRO A 701 -46.08 -6.10 -5.50
C PRO A 701 -45.48 -5.80 -6.89
N LEU A 702 -44.17 -5.99 -7.06
CA LEU A 702 -43.52 -5.94 -8.38
C LEU A 702 -43.29 -7.36 -8.87
N ARG A 703 -43.58 -7.59 -10.14
CA ARG A 703 -43.43 -8.91 -10.78
C ARG A 703 -42.94 -8.71 -12.20
N ILE A 704 -42.16 -9.66 -12.70
CA ILE A 704 -41.70 -9.68 -14.08
C ILE A 704 -41.49 -11.13 -14.52
N VAL A 705 -41.75 -11.40 -15.78
CA VAL A 705 -41.41 -12.68 -16.44
C VAL A 705 -40.16 -12.45 -17.28
N GLY A 706 -39.06 -13.11 -16.96
CA GLY A 706 -37.88 -13.16 -17.80
C GLY A 706 -38.01 -14.25 -18.85
N VAL A 707 -37.63 -13.93 -20.09
CA VAL A 707 -37.69 -14.86 -21.22
C VAL A 707 -36.35 -14.84 -21.96
N ASP A 708 -35.73 -16.02 -22.10
CA ASP A 708 -34.64 -16.29 -23.03
C ASP A 708 -35.18 -17.15 -24.19
N PRO A 709 -35.46 -16.56 -25.36
CA PRO A 709 -36.19 -17.25 -26.42
C PRO A 709 -35.30 -18.15 -27.27
N SER A 710 -35.82 -19.32 -27.66
CA SER A 710 -35.27 -20.09 -28.77
C SER A 710 -35.76 -19.52 -30.10
N VAL A 711 -34.84 -19.33 -31.06
CA VAL A 711 -35.13 -18.79 -32.41
C VAL A 711 -34.98 -19.82 -33.52
N SER A 712 -34.60 -21.05 -33.19
CA SER A 712 -34.41 -22.12 -34.16
C SER A 712 -35.58 -23.11 -34.14
N ASP A 713 -35.97 -23.63 -35.31
CA ASP A 713 -36.95 -24.73 -35.43
C ASP A 713 -36.34 -26.12 -35.10
N SER A 714 -35.17 -26.13 -34.45
CA SER A 714 -34.47 -27.35 -34.07
C SER A 714 -35.26 -28.11 -33.00
N LYS A 715 -35.49 -29.41 -33.22
CA LYS A 715 -36.02 -30.28 -32.16
C LYS A 715 -35.05 -30.28 -30.97
N GLY A 716 -35.48 -29.71 -29.84
CA GLY A 716 -34.75 -29.75 -28.57
C GLY A 716 -34.20 -28.43 -28.06
N ASP A 717 -34.39 -27.31 -28.76
CA ASP A 717 -34.03 -26.00 -28.23
C ASP A 717 -35.05 -25.55 -27.18
N GLU A 718 -34.52 -25.11 -26.03
CA GLU A 718 -35.28 -24.74 -24.85
C GLU A 718 -35.39 -23.22 -24.73
N ALA A 719 -36.57 -22.72 -24.36
CA ALA A 719 -36.79 -21.30 -24.13
C ALA A 719 -37.02 -21.05 -22.64
N GLY A 720 -36.02 -20.48 -21.98
CA GLY A 720 -36.06 -20.17 -20.55
C GLY A 720 -37.17 -19.19 -20.22
N ILE A 721 -38.05 -19.53 -19.28
CA ILE A 721 -39.14 -18.65 -18.81
C ILE A 721 -39.19 -18.70 -17.29
N VAL A 722 -38.78 -17.63 -16.63
CA VAL A 722 -38.73 -17.57 -15.16
C VAL A 722 -39.50 -16.35 -14.64
N VAL A 723 -40.40 -16.58 -13.68
CA VAL A 723 -41.19 -15.53 -13.04
C VAL A 723 -40.52 -15.11 -11.73
N CYS A 724 -40.23 -13.83 -11.60
CA CYS A 724 -39.70 -13.25 -10.37
C CYS A 724 -40.60 -12.14 -9.85
N GLY A 725 -40.63 -11.96 -8.53
CA GLY A 725 -41.28 -10.83 -7.87
C GLY A 725 -40.37 -10.12 -6.90
N SER A 726 -40.61 -8.86 -6.58
CA SER A 726 -39.85 -8.10 -5.58
C SER A 726 -40.70 -7.11 -4.80
N THR A 727 -40.12 -6.64 -3.71
CA THR A 727 -40.65 -5.51 -2.91
C THR A 727 -40.65 -4.19 -3.70
N THR A 728 -41.47 -3.23 -3.27
CA THR A 728 -41.58 -1.88 -3.89
C THR A 728 -40.52 -0.88 -3.43
N GLU A 729 -39.51 -1.31 -2.68
CA GLU A 729 -38.52 -0.40 -2.08
C GLU A 729 -37.89 0.50 -3.14
N ARG A 730 -37.77 1.80 -2.84
CA ARG A 730 -37.21 2.75 -3.80
C ARG A 730 -35.72 2.55 -3.99
N GLU A 731 -35.06 2.18 -2.90
CA GLU A 731 -33.64 1.90 -2.85
C GLU A 731 -33.41 0.45 -3.28
N LEU A 732 -32.86 0.27 -4.49
CA LEU A 732 -32.71 -1.06 -5.09
C LEU A 732 -31.91 -2.03 -4.23
N TYR A 733 -30.93 -1.54 -3.46
CA TYR A 733 -30.10 -2.34 -2.56
C TYR A 733 -30.86 -2.86 -1.32
N ARG A 734 -32.06 -2.35 -1.03
CA ARG A 734 -32.94 -2.86 0.05
C ARG A 734 -34.01 -3.82 -0.45
N ARG A 735 -34.13 -4.01 -1.76
CA ARG A 735 -35.14 -4.91 -2.32
C ARG A 735 -34.79 -6.36 -2.05
N HIS A 736 -35.78 -7.10 -1.56
CA HIS A 736 -35.83 -8.55 -1.65
C HIS A 736 -36.63 -8.98 -2.88
N ALA A 737 -36.21 -10.07 -3.51
CA ALA A 737 -36.88 -10.73 -4.62
C ALA A 737 -37.14 -12.21 -4.35
N TRP A 738 -38.12 -12.75 -5.08
CA TRP A 738 -38.54 -14.14 -5.00
C TRP A 738 -38.62 -14.72 -6.41
N VAL A 739 -38.01 -15.89 -6.61
CA VAL A 739 -38.24 -16.74 -7.77
C VAL A 739 -39.52 -17.51 -7.51
N LEU A 740 -40.54 -17.23 -8.33
CA LEU A 740 -41.92 -17.66 -8.09
C LEU A 740 -42.29 -18.88 -8.92
N GLU A 741 -41.76 -18.99 -10.14
CA GLU A 741 -42.10 -20.06 -11.07
C GLU A 741 -41.03 -20.22 -12.15
N ASP A 742 -40.70 -21.47 -12.49
CA ASP A 742 -40.03 -21.85 -13.74
C ASP A 742 -41.10 -22.42 -14.71
N SER A 743 -41.37 -21.70 -15.80
CA SER A 743 -42.31 -22.08 -16.87
C SER A 743 -41.58 -22.40 -18.18
N THR A 744 -40.29 -22.74 -18.10
CA THR A 744 -39.45 -23.05 -19.27
C THR A 744 -40.04 -24.18 -20.10
N VAL A 745 -40.05 -24.01 -21.42
CA VAL A 745 -40.60 -25.00 -22.37
C VAL A 745 -39.66 -25.24 -23.54
N GLN A 746 -39.72 -26.45 -24.10
CA GLN A 746 -39.10 -26.77 -25.39
C GLN A 746 -40.11 -26.59 -26.51
N GLY A 747 -39.73 -25.88 -27.57
CA GLY A 747 -40.59 -25.72 -28.72
C GLY A 747 -40.35 -24.44 -29.54
N PRO A 748 -41.03 -24.33 -30.68
CA PRO A 748 -40.90 -23.18 -31.59
C PRO A 748 -41.47 -21.90 -30.95
N PRO A 749 -41.25 -20.73 -31.59
CA PRO A 749 -41.69 -19.43 -31.08
C PRO A 749 -43.14 -19.33 -30.62
N GLU A 750 -44.06 -20.01 -31.30
CA GLU A 750 -45.48 -20.03 -30.90
C GLU A 750 -45.71 -20.74 -29.55
N VAL A 751 -44.95 -21.79 -29.26
CA VAL A 751 -45.09 -22.59 -28.03
C VAL A 751 -44.58 -21.82 -26.83
N TRP A 752 -43.35 -21.28 -26.90
CA TRP A 752 -42.80 -20.53 -25.77
C TRP A 752 -43.48 -19.17 -25.60
N ALA A 753 -43.96 -18.51 -26.68
CA ALA A 753 -44.71 -17.27 -26.55
C ALA A 753 -46.04 -17.49 -25.81
N ASN A 754 -46.75 -18.60 -26.08
CA ASN A 754 -47.95 -18.97 -25.32
C ASN A 754 -47.63 -19.24 -23.84
N ALA A 755 -46.53 -19.95 -23.54
CA ALA A 755 -46.10 -20.21 -22.17
C ALA A 755 -45.77 -18.90 -21.41
N ALA A 756 -45.03 -17.99 -22.03
CA ALA A 756 -44.68 -16.69 -21.47
C ALA A 756 -45.93 -15.81 -21.23
N VAL A 757 -46.87 -15.78 -22.17
CA VAL A 757 -48.16 -15.07 -22.03
C VAL A 757 -49.00 -15.66 -20.90
N ASN A 758 -49.05 -16.99 -20.78
CA ASN A 758 -49.79 -17.64 -19.70
C ASN A 758 -49.15 -17.37 -18.33
N ALA A 759 -47.82 -17.37 -18.21
CA ALA A 759 -47.12 -16.96 -17.00
C ALA A 759 -47.40 -15.48 -16.66
N ALA A 760 -47.31 -14.58 -17.64
CA ALA A 760 -47.60 -13.16 -17.48
C ALA A 760 -49.05 -12.89 -17.05
N ARG A 761 -50.03 -13.62 -17.60
CA ARG A 761 -51.45 -13.53 -17.19
C ARG A 761 -51.67 -14.03 -15.77
N ARG A 762 -51.13 -15.20 -15.43
CA ARG A 762 -51.24 -15.80 -14.08
C ARG A 762 -50.69 -14.85 -13.01
N TRP A 763 -49.52 -14.28 -13.26
CA TRP A 763 -48.85 -13.39 -12.30
C TRP A 763 -49.16 -11.91 -12.49
N ARG A 764 -49.98 -11.53 -13.49
CA ARG A 764 -50.25 -10.13 -13.86
C ARG A 764 -48.96 -9.33 -13.94
N ALA A 765 -47.99 -9.84 -14.69
CA ALA A 765 -46.63 -9.36 -14.75
C ALA A 765 -46.26 -8.97 -16.20
N PRO A 766 -45.50 -7.87 -16.40
CA PRO A 766 -44.87 -7.61 -17.68
C PRO A 766 -43.77 -8.62 -18.00
N ILE A 767 -43.35 -8.65 -19.27
CA ILE A 767 -42.32 -9.55 -19.77
C ILE A 767 -41.04 -8.75 -20.07
N VAL A 768 -39.88 -9.29 -19.70
CA VAL A 768 -38.56 -8.82 -20.15
C VAL A 768 -37.92 -9.86 -21.05
N ILE A 769 -37.43 -9.44 -22.22
CA ILE A 769 -36.88 -10.33 -23.25
C ILE A 769 -35.60 -9.75 -23.85
N GLU A 770 -34.60 -10.60 -24.07
CA GLU A 770 -33.34 -10.19 -24.70
C GLU A 770 -33.54 -9.94 -26.20
N LYS A 771 -33.05 -8.80 -26.70
CA LYS A 771 -33.26 -8.36 -28.08
C LYS A 771 -32.31 -8.99 -29.11
N ASN A 772 -31.19 -9.58 -28.65
CA ASN A 772 -30.06 -9.97 -29.49
C ASN A 772 -30.40 -11.04 -30.56
N GLN A 773 -31.55 -11.71 -30.45
CA GLN A 773 -32.01 -12.73 -31.40
C GLN A 773 -33.33 -12.35 -32.10
N GLY A 774 -33.32 -11.32 -32.97
CA GLY A 774 -34.47 -11.01 -33.83
C GLY A 774 -35.56 -10.11 -33.22
N GLY A 775 -35.16 -9.11 -32.44
CA GLY A 775 -36.01 -8.28 -31.57
C GLY A 775 -37.31 -7.64 -32.10
N ALA A 776 -37.57 -7.56 -33.42
CA ALA A 776 -38.89 -7.14 -33.91
C ALA A 776 -39.92 -8.31 -33.98
N LEU A 777 -39.44 -9.53 -34.20
CA LEU A 777 -40.26 -10.73 -34.34
C LEU A 777 -40.71 -11.28 -32.98
N LEU A 778 -39.85 -11.18 -31.95
CA LEU A 778 -40.11 -11.72 -30.61
C LEU A 778 -41.24 -10.98 -29.87
N ARG A 779 -41.24 -9.63 -29.91
CA ARG A 779 -42.35 -8.82 -29.38
C ARG A 779 -43.64 -9.13 -30.13
N GLY A 780 -43.55 -9.28 -31.46
CA GLY A 780 -44.69 -9.64 -32.31
C GLY A 780 -45.32 -10.97 -31.92
N ALA A 781 -44.52 -11.99 -31.60
CA ALA A 781 -45.02 -13.30 -31.17
C ALA A 781 -45.87 -13.22 -29.89
N ILE A 782 -45.46 -12.41 -28.91
CA ILE A 782 -46.21 -12.18 -27.66
C ILE A 782 -47.46 -11.33 -27.93
N HIS A 783 -47.32 -10.22 -28.65
CA HIS A 783 -48.42 -9.28 -28.92
C HIS A 783 -49.50 -9.84 -29.86
N ASN A 784 -49.16 -10.82 -30.71
CA ASN A 784 -50.14 -11.56 -31.50
C ASN A 784 -51.10 -12.38 -30.62
N ILE A 785 -50.63 -12.85 -29.46
CA ILE A 785 -51.44 -13.62 -28.50
C ILE A 785 -52.15 -12.69 -27.52
N ASP A 786 -51.44 -11.67 -27.00
CA ASP A 786 -52.01 -10.66 -26.13
C ASP A 786 -51.31 -9.29 -26.30
N PRO A 787 -51.95 -8.32 -26.99
CA PRO A 787 -51.35 -7.01 -27.22
C PRO A 787 -51.30 -6.13 -25.96
N ASN A 788 -51.99 -6.51 -24.87
CA ASN A 788 -52.07 -5.69 -23.67
C ASN A 788 -50.92 -5.95 -22.68
N ILE A 789 -50.12 -6.99 -22.90
CA ILE A 789 -49.00 -7.33 -22.01
C ILE A 789 -47.82 -6.38 -22.31
N PRO A 790 -47.30 -5.64 -21.31
CA PRO A 790 -46.12 -4.82 -21.50
C PRO A 790 -44.88 -5.70 -21.70
N VAL A 791 -44.13 -5.43 -22.78
CA VAL A 791 -42.89 -6.15 -23.13
C VAL A 791 -41.72 -5.17 -23.14
N PHE A 792 -40.73 -5.44 -22.28
CA PHE A 792 -39.49 -4.69 -22.15
C PHE A 792 -38.36 -5.45 -22.87
N GLU A 793 -37.74 -4.79 -23.85
CA GLU A 793 -36.58 -5.35 -24.55
C GLU A 793 -35.28 -4.87 -23.89
N VAL A 794 -34.36 -5.80 -23.62
CA VAL A 794 -33.04 -5.50 -23.04
C VAL A 794 -31.91 -5.90 -24.00
N TRP A 795 -30.81 -5.14 -23.94
CA TRP A 795 -29.59 -5.39 -24.71
C TRP A 795 -28.51 -5.92 -23.78
N ALA A 796 -27.95 -7.10 -24.07
CA ALA A 796 -26.75 -7.55 -23.36
C ALA A 796 -25.51 -6.89 -23.98
N LYS A 797 -24.80 -6.08 -23.19
CA LYS A 797 -23.53 -5.42 -23.59
C LYS A 797 -22.28 -6.18 -23.11
N GLN A 798 -22.46 -7.13 -22.19
CA GLN A 798 -21.40 -7.91 -21.54
C GLN A 798 -21.64 -9.40 -21.81
N GLY A 799 -20.58 -10.20 -21.68
CA GLY A 799 -20.68 -11.66 -21.75
C GLY A 799 -21.62 -12.23 -20.69
N LYS A 800 -22.21 -13.40 -20.96
CA LYS A 800 -23.27 -13.99 -20.13
C LYS A 800 -22.83 -14.22 -18.67
N PHE A 801 -21.59 -14.69 -18.45
CA PHE A 801 -21.02 -14.92 -17.11
C PHE A 801 -20.88 -13.62 -16.29
N LEU A 802 -20.31 -12.56 -16.87
CA LEU A 802 -20.20 -11.24 -16.22
C LEU A 802 -21.57 -10.61 -15.92
N ARG A 803 -22.61 -10.96 -16.69
CA ARG A 803 -23.99 -10.50 -16.45
C ARG A 803 -24.64 -11.20 -15.26
N ALA A 804 -24.24 -12.44 -14.98
CA ALA A 804 -24.76 -13.29 -13.93
C ALA A 804 -24.12 -13.00 -12.56
N GLU A 805 -22.85 -12.55 -12.54
CA GLU A 805 -22.08 -12.25 -11.33
C GLU A 805 -22.77 -11.23 -10.39
N PRO A 806 -23.33 -10.09 -10.84
CA PRO A 806 -24.07 -9.20 -9.96
C PRO A 806 -25.27 -9.88 -9.28
N ILE A 807 -25.92 -10.83 -9.95
CA ILE A 807 -27.10 -11.52 -9.41
C ILE A 807 -26.69 -12.58 -8.39
N SER A 808 -25.61 -13.32 -8.62
CA SER A 808 -25.10 -14.27 -7.63
C SER A 808 -24.70 -13.58 -6.32
N LEU A 809 -24.17 -12.36 -6.38
CA LEU A 809 -23.92 -11.53 -5.20
C LEU A 809 -25.21 -11.18 -4.44
N VAL A 810 -26.34 -10.95 -5.13
CA VAL A 810 -27.63 -10.68 -4.45
C VAL A 810 -28.18 -11.94 -3.76
N TYR A 811 -27.93 -13.13 -4.31
CA TYR A 811 -28.20 -14.39 -3.60
C TYR A 811 -27.36 -14.52 -2.33
N GLN A 812 -26.06 -14.23 -2.41
CA GLN A 812 -25.16 -14.28 -1.24
C GLN A 812 -25.54 -13.27 -0.14
N GLN A 813 -26.22 -12.17 -0.50
CA GLN A 813 -26.75 -11.19 0.45
C GLN A 813 -28.09 -11.60 1.09
N ASN A 814 -28.57 -12.82 0.84
CA ASN A 814 -29.87 -13.32 1.27
C ASN A 814 -31.05 -12.44 0.84
N ARG A 815 -30.97 -11.91 -0.39
CA ARG A 815 -31.96 -10.98 -0.95
C ARG A 815 -32.74 -11.55 -2.13
N VAL A 816 -32.40 -12.74 -2.61
CA VAL A 816 -33.20 -13.48 -3.58
C VAL A 816 -33.57 -14.82 -2.97
N HIS A 817 -34.85 -15.17 -3.03
CA HIS A 817 -35.37 -16.37 -2.38
C HIS A 817 -36.10 -17.27 -3.38
N HIS A 818 -35.94 -18.59 -3.27
CA HIS A 818 -36.69 -19.55 -4.10
C HIS A 818 -37.98 -19.96 -3.39
N VAL A 819 -39.15 -19.71 -4.00
CA VAL A 819 -40.45 -20.11 -3.43
C VAL A 819 -40.78 -21.54 -3.85
N GLY A 820 -40.18 -22.50 -3.15
CA GLY A 820 -40.24 -23.93 -3.50
C GLY A 820 -38.91 -24.45 -4.06
N MET A 821 -38.96 -25.56 -4.79
CA MET A 821 -37.81 -26.18 -5.45
C MET A 821 -37.93 -26.09 -6.96
N PHE A 822 -36.86 -25.68 -7.63
CA PHE A 822 -36.78 -25.61 -9.09
C PHE A 822 -35.59 -26.45 -9.59
N PRO A 823 -35.67 -27.80 -9.55
CA PRO A 823 -34.51 -28.67 -9.70
C PRO A 823 -33.71 -28.44 -10.99
N GLU A 824 -34.37 -28.23 -12.12
CA GLU A 824 -33.73 -28.02 -13.41
C GLU A 824 -33.06 -26.64 -13.52
N LEU A 825 -33.67 -25.59 -12.95
CA LEU A 825 -33.08 -24.26 -12.87
C LEU A 825 -31.87 -24.26 -11.91
N GLU A 826 -32.03 -24.85 -10.74
CA GLU A 826 -31.02 -24.90 -9.69
C GLU A 826 -29.81 -25.73 -10.13
N ALA A 827 -30.03 -26.86 -10.81
CA ALA A 827 -28.96 -27.64 -11.41
C ALA A 827 -28.15 -26.81 -12.41
N GLN A 828 -28.80 -26.02 -13.28
CA GLN A 828 -28.07 -25.11 -14.17
C GLN A 828 -27.24 -24.11 -13.36
N MET A 829 -27.82 -23.49 -12.31
CA MET A 829 -27.14 -22.49 -11.49
C MET A 829 -25.90 -23.04 -10.76
N THR A 830 -25.94 -24.28 -10.29
CA THR A 830 -24.87 -24.89 -9.48
C THR A 830 -23.86 -25.71 -10.28
N THR A 831 -24.08 -25.91 -11.58
CA THR A 831 -23.12 -26.62 -12.45
C THR A 831 -22.48 -25.73 -13.52
N TRP A 832 -23.00 -24.53 -13.75
CA TRP A 832 -22.51 -23.65 -14.81
C TRP A 832 -21.28 -22.85 -14.37
N THR A 833 -20.22 -22.91 -15.18
CA THR A 833 -18.91 -22.29 -14.94
C THR A 833 -18.50 -21.34 -16.06
N GLN A 834 -17.45 -20.54 -15.84
CA GLN A 834 -16.92 -19.64 -16.86
C GLN A 834 -16.35 -20.38 -18.10
N GLU A 835 -15.98 -21.66 -17.95
CA GLU A 835 -15.40 -22.48 -19.03
C GLU A 835 -16.46 -23.05 -19.98
N ASP A 836 -17.74 -23.01 -19.58
CA ASP A 836 -18.84 -23.54 -20.39
C ASP A 836 -19.14 -22.64 -21.61
N ARG A 837 -19.03 -23.23 -22.80
CA ARG A 837 -19.18 -22.51 -24.08
C ARG A 837 -20.61 -22.01 -24.37
N ARG A 838 -21.63 -22.64 -23.79
CA ARG A 838 -23.05 -22.26 -23.95
C ARG A 838 -23.63 -21.99 -22.57
N SER A 839 -24.24 -20.82 -22.41
CA SER A 839 -24.99 -20.49 -21.19
C SER A 839 -26.32 -21.23 -21.18
N PRO A 840 -26.79 -21.72 -20.02
CA PRO A 840 -28.08 -22.37 -19.89
C PRO A 840 -29.26 -21.38 -20.01
N ASP A 841 -30.30 -21.77 -20.77
CA ASP A 841 -31.40 -20.88 -21.15
C ASP A 841 -32.25 -20.42 -19.92
N ARG A 842 -32.35 -21.21 -18.84
CA ARG A 842 -33.10 -20.80 -17.62
C ARG A 842 -32.37 -19.75 -16.81
N ILE A 843 -31.04 -19.87 -16.67
CA ILE A 843 -30.22 -18.89 -15.95
C ILE A 843 -30.32 -17.54 -16.66
N ASP A 844 -30.23 -17.52 -17.99
CA ASP A 844 -30.34 -16.27 -18.75
C ASP A 844 -31.70 -15.60 -18.50
N ALA A 845 -32.80 -16.36 -18.55
CA ALA A 845 -34.14 -15.87 -18.22
C ALA A 845 -34.24 -15.33 -16.77
N LEU A 846 -33.69 -16.07 -15.80
CA LEU A 846 -33.63 -15.66 -14.39
C LEU A 846 -32.83 -14.37 -14.19
N VAL A 847 -31.63 -14.30 -14.78
CA VAL A 847 -30.72 -13.14 -14.69
C VAL A 847 -31.39 -11.90 -15.27
N HIS A 848 -32.08 -12.01 -16.41
CA HIS A 848 -32.84 -10.89 -16.99
C HIS A 848 -33.97 -10.42 -16.08
N ALA A 849 -34.73 -11.35 -15.50
CA ALA A 849 -35.81 -11.04 -14.56
C ALA A 849 -35.29 -10.33 -13.30
N LEU A 850 -34.27 -10.87 -12.65
CA LEU A 850 -33.72 -10.31 -11.41
C LEU A 850 -32.96 -9.01 -11.66
N THR A 851 -32.25 -8.88 -12.78
CA THR A 851 -31.59 -7.61 -13.17
C THR A 851 -32.63 -6.50 -13.31
N ALA A 852 -33.77 -6.77 -13.95
CA ALA A 852 -34.85 -5.80 -14.09
C ALA A 852 -35.51 -5.42 -12.74
N LEU A 853 -35.48 -6.30 -11.74
CA LEU A 853 -36.07 -6.02 -10.42
C LEU A 853 -35.09 -5.33 -9.45
N LEU A 854 -33.81 -5.71 -9.48
CA LEU A 854 -32.84 -5.45 -8.40
C LEU A 854 -31.64 -4.59 -8.82
N ILE A 855 -31.26 -4.58 -10.10
CA ILE A 855 -30.01 -3.95 -10.55
C ILE A 855 -30.30 -2.74 -11.45
N THR A 856 -30.99 -2.96 -12.57
CA THR A 856 -31.27 -1.90 -13.56
C THR A 856 -32.67 -2.11 -14.14
N PRO A 857 -33.70 -1.52 -13.51
CA PRO A 857 -35.07 -1.60 -14.01
C PRO A 857 -35.23 -0.95 -15.41
N PRO A 858 -35.93 -1.59 -16.36
CA PRO A 858 -36.13 -1.04 -17.68
C PRO A 858 -37.00 0.23 -17.64
N ARG A 859 -36.76 1.16 -18.58
CA ARG A 859 -37.53 2.42 -18.64
C ARG A 859 -39.02 2.12 -18.82
N GLY A 860 -39.85 2.66 -17.92
CA GLY A 860 -41.30 2.42 -17.90
C GLY A 860 -41.74 1.27 -17.00
N PHE A 861 -40.80 0.47 -16.47
CA PHE A 861 -41.09 -0.49 -15.40
C PHE A 861 -41.29 0.29 -14.10
N THR A 862 -42.56 0.54 -13.76
CA THR A 862 -42.93 1.39 -12.62
C THR A 862 -43.22 0.54 -11.39
N GLY A 863 -42.41 0.80 -10.36
CA GLY A 863 -42.52 0.25 -9.02
C GLY A 863 -41.80 1.19 -8.07
N GLY A 864 -42.43 2.34 -7.81
CA GLY A 864 -41.83 3.51 -7.16
C GLY A 864 -41.60 4.66 -8.16
N VAL A 865 -42.18 5.83 -7.88
CA VAL A 865 -42.24 7.00 -8.77
C VAL A 865 -40.83 7.56 -9.11
N LEU A 866 -40.42 7.47 -10.37
CA LEU A 866 -39.36 8.30 -10.95
C LEU A 866 -39.97 9.67 -11.33
N THR A 867 -40.02 10.60 -10.37
CA THR A 867 -40.07 12.03 -10.70
C THR A 867 -38.84 12.70 -10.15
N ALA A 868 -37.72 12.58 -10.87
CA ALA A 868 -36.75 13.66 -10.88
C ALA A 868 -37.40 14.83 -11.63
N LYS A 869 -38.13 15.70 -10.92
CA LYS A 869 -38.39 17.03 -11.44
C LYS A 869 -37.04 17.75 -11.48
N SER A 870 -36.47 17.83 -12.67
CA SER A 870 -35.40 18.76 -13.01
C SER A 870 -35.68 20.14 -12.40
N MET A 871 -34.75 20.66 -11.59
CA MET A 871 -34.77 22.05 -11.11
C MET A 871 -34.42 23.08 -12.21
N ALA A 872 -34.26 22.67 -13.47
CA ALA A 872 -33.84 23.58 -14.55
C ALA A 872 -34.98 24.28 -15.31
N LYS A 873 -36.26 24.08 -14.94
CA LYS A 873 -37.39 24.86 -15.50
C LYS A 873 -38.43 25.20 -14.44
N ARG A 874 -38.10 26.15 -13.57
CA ARG A 874 -39.11 27.02 -12.95
C ARG A 874 -38.76 28.44 -13.33
N SER A 875 -39.47 29.03 -14.29
CA SER A 875 -39.61 30.47 -14.28
C SER A 875 -40.27 30.84 -12.96
N LEU A 876 -39.73 31.84 -12.28
CA LEU A 876 -40.35 32.40 -11.08
C LEU A 876 -41.79 32.83 -11.45
N PRO A 877 -42.84 32.35 -10.77
CA PRO A 877 -44.13 33.00 -10.85
C PRO A 877 -44.01 34.37 -10.16
N PRO A 878 -44.65 35.43 -10.69
CA PRO A 878 -44.63 36.73 -10.02
C PRO A 878 -45.28 36.58 -8.64
N SER A 879 -44.61 37.13 -7.63
CA SER A 879 -45.04 37.12 -6.24
C SER A 879 -46.43 37.74 -6.10
N LYS A 880 -47.42 36.94 -5.68
CA LYS A 880 -48.62 37.48 -5.03
C LYS A 880 -48.32 37.69 -3.55
N PRO A 881 -48.47 38.89 -2.99
CA PRO A 881 -48.33 39.08 -1.55
C PRO A 881 -49.61 38.60 -0.85
N THR A 882 -49.50 37.56 -0.03
CA THR A 882 -50.53 37.24 0.97
C THR A 882 -50.04 37.72 2.32
N GLY A 883 -50.55 38.87 2.75
CA GLY A 883 -50.40 39.38 4.11
C GLY A 883 -51.78 39.71 4.68
N SER A 884 -52.38 38.76 5.39
CA SER A 884 -53.49 39.05 6.28
C SER A 884 -52.97 39.87 7.47
N ARG A 885 -53.38 41.13 7.59
CA ARG A 885 -53.45 41.81 8.88
C ARG A 885 -54.80 42.49 9.02
N ARG A 886 -55.55 42.06 10.03
CA ARG A 886 -56.61 42.88 10.62
C ARG A 886 -55.96 44.04 11.36
N GLY A 887 -56.48 45.24 11.11
CA GLY A 887 -56.39 46.44 11.94
C GLY A 887 -55.20 47.35 11.64
N VAL A 888 -55.41 48.49 10.96
CA VAL A 888 -55.75 49.81 11.54
C VAL A 888 -56.02 50.78 10.37
N THR A 889 -56.95 51.70 10.60
CA THR A 889 -57.49 52.75 9.72
C THR A 889 -56.54 53.93 9.43
N PHE A 890 -57.01 54.81 8.53
CA PHE A 890 -56.46 56.12 8.08
C PHE A 890 -55.41 56.01 6.96
N GLY A 891 -55.49 56.71 5.83
CA GLY A 891 -56.36 57.78 5.37
C GLY A 891 -55.59 58.54 4.28
N THR A 892 -56.25 58.80 3.16
CA THR A 892 -55.97 59.89 2.19
C THR A 892 -54.61 59.96 1.47
N GLY A 893 -54.66 60.13 0.14
CA GLY A 893 -53.77 61.10 -0.50
C GLY A 893 -52.91 60.62 -1.69
N ILE A 894 -53.53 60.55 -2.87
CA ILE A 894 -53.12 61.33 -4.06
C ILE A 894 -51.68 61.11 -4.62
N LYS A 895 -51.66 60.38 -5.75
CA LYS A 895 -51.13 60.71 -7.10
C LYS A 895 -49.72 61.35 -7.29
N LEU A 896 -49.00 60.67 -8.21
CA LEU A 896 -48.24 61.17 -9.38
C LEU A 896 -46.92 61.93 -9.14
N ARG A 897 -45.80 61.37 -9.61
CA ARG A 897 -45.33 61.52 -11.00
C ARG A 897 -44.38 60.40 -11.38
#